data_AF-A0A820Q9S0-F1
#
_entry.id   AF-A0A820Q9S0-F1
#
_cell.length_a   1.000
_cell.length_b   1.000
_cell.length_c   1.000
_cell.angle_alpha   90.00
_cell.angle_beta   90.00
_cell.angle_gamma   90.00
#
_symmetry.space_group_name_H-M   'P 1'
#
loop_
_entity.id
_entity.type
_entity.pdbx_description
1 polymer ?
#
loop_
_entity_poly.entity_id
_entity_poly.type
_entity_poly.pdbx_seq_one_letter_code
_entity_poly.pdbx_strand_id
1 'polypeptide(L)'
;MSSKMVNHFGRFPQQTIRRLQDELDNTTQLLESIRSKGADLTQLTNFLDGTLSHIRSSDSASTPTSITNCSECRQLKSALVLELTGKERFRFGYEQLSSMIKEASPILRRQKQDYEASFEVIAKLTSELNEARKELSELHQLSGESIENYRYIQRENQFLINDNKSLATKIQVLLAEIEELRTGKRPSERETSPEYDPNQEVPLTFRNVVELQHVNQKLDKLVREMRAQHNNDDEDLNRTRFDELKKEHQQQQEKLKETKNQFDSLETQMTSLIQERDFLRLLVSRSSSSQATSSTNQTVDIHQIENLRDQVNRLQEKIDILTKKNTQLTNEKDDLIRTSNEKFRSIQYELLTARTELEQTNEKLNLINEEQATNRLTIASLRTEIHGWQERHSMLVQIRNKQEQQYFNVLTELRQLKDDKASLECRLNTLGNERKFDSIKHEQIENECMLLKNEIVKNEQIQPIIEKLQNLAEYTKEKTKAMFQAKINDLTAQNDELCQRIEQYEREKELNERTYQSRLDEITQNLQQEKLNHTEIRTKFITEKEKAEQLQRQLNEIETKLNTNTNQKTDFEQQLGDYEKELKMLKVKLDAANNELELKQTLIQSGIDNANQLNVNEQKAIDELEKVKQEFAQKSNNYEDEIEQLKQGK
;
A
#
# COMPACT_ATOMS: atom_id res chain seq x y z
N MET A 1 118.12 -15.80 -22.12
CA MET A 1 117.24 -16.71 -22.89
C MET A 1 115.85 -16.71 -22.26
N SER A 2 114.71 -16.76 -22.97
CA SER A 2 114.49 -16.49 -24.39
C SER A 2 113.04 -16.07 -24.70
N SER A 3 112.83 -14.79 -25.02
CA SER A 3 111.86 -14.24 -25.99
C SER A 3 110.53 -14.98 -26.32
N LYS A 4 109.73 -15.45 -25.33
CA LYS A 4 108.43 -16.10 -25.62
C LYS A 4 107.20 -15.78 -24.75
N MET A 5 107.29 -15.02 -23.65
CA MET A 5 106.13 -14.75 -22.76
C MET A 5 105.85 -13.26 -22.49
N VAL A 6 105.65 -12.47 -23.55
CA VAL A 6 105.29 -11.03 -23.45
C VAL A 6 104.01 -10.67 -24.24
N ASN A 7 103.55 -11.52 -25.17
CA ASN A 7 102.54 -11.16 -26.18
C ASN A 7 101.13 -11.74 -25.95
N HIS A 8 100.63 -11.84 -24.71
CA HIS A 8 99.31 -12.45 -24.43
C HIS A 8 98.33 -11.69 -23.52
N PHE A 9 98.67 -10.48 -23.05
CA PHE A 9 97.72 -9.60 -22.30
C PHE A 9 97.58 -8.18 -22.89
N GLY A 10 98.06 -7.96 -24.11
CA GLY A 10 97.97 -6.67 -24.79
C GLY A 10 97.22 -6.73 -26.12
N ARG A 11 95.88 -6.68 -26.09
CA ARG A 11 94.95 -6.17 -27.13
C ARG A 11 93.48 -6.56 -26.83
N PHE A 12 92.84 -5.81 -25.93
CA PHE A 12 91.45 -5.41 -26.22
C PHE A 12 91.54 -4.20 -27.16
N PRO A 13 90.89 -4.19 -28.34
CA PRO A 13 91.02 -3.06 -29.26
C PRO A 13 90.43 -1.78 -28.68
N GLN A 14 91.16 -0.66 -28.78
CA GLN A 14 90.61 0.67 -28.46
C GLN A 14 89.37 1.01 -29.31
N GLN A 15 89.24 0.42 -30.50
CA GLN A 15 88.04 0.49 -31.33
C GLN A 15 86.82 -0.19 -30.67
N THR A 16 87.01 -1.28 -29.92
CA THR A 16 85.91 -1.95 -29.20
C THR A 16 85.46 -1.10 -28.02
N ILE A 17 86.40 -0.47 -27.29
CA ILE A 17 86.07 0.45 -26.21
C ILE A 17 85.29 1.66 -26.74
N ARG A 18 85.73 2.28 -27.85
CA ARG A 18 85.00 3.38 -28.48
C ARG A 18 83.59 2.97 -28.93
N ARG A 19 83.43 1.84 -29.63
CA ARG A 19 82.10 1.34 -30.02
C ARG A 19 81.15 1.15 -28.84
N LEU A 20 81.64 0.62 -27.71
CA LEU A 20 80.84 0.47 -26.50
C LEU A 20 80.49 1.82 -25.85
N GLN A 21 81.31 2.86 -26.02
CA GLN A 21 80.98 4.23 -25.62
C GLN A 21 79.94 4.85 -26.57
N ASP A 22 80.15 4.72 -27.89
CA ASP A 22 79.21 5.20 -28.92
C ASP A 22 77.81 4.55 -28.75
N GLU A 23 77.76 3.24 -28.43
CA GLU A 23 76.53 2.49 -28.13
C GLU A 23 75.89 2.94 -26.79
N LEU A 24 76.69 3.23 -25.76
CA LEU A 24 76.19 3.72 -24.47
C LEU A 24 75.59 5.13 -24.58
N ASP A 25 76.24 6.05 -25.29
CA ASP A 25 75.72 7.40 -25.52
C ASP A 25 74.42 7.35 -26.36
N ASN A 26 74.36 6.49 -27.38
CA ASN A 26 73.19 6.33 -28.23
C ASN A 26 72.00 5.71 -27.47
N THR A 27 72.22 4.69 -26.64
CA THR A 27 71.17 4.14 -25.75
C THR A 27 70.72 5.16 -24.70
N THR A 28 71.62 6.00 -24.18
CA THR A 28 71.30 7.08 -23.25
C THR A 28 70.38 8.14 -23.90
N GLN A 29 70.72 8.60 -25.12
CA GLN A 29 69.88 9.54 -25.88
C GLN A 29 68.50 8.96 -26.22
N LEU A 30 68.40 7.67 -26.53
CA LEU A 30 67.13 6.97 -26.73
C LEU A 30 66.26 6.97 -25.46
N LEU A 31 66.84 6.63 -24.30
CA LEU A 31 66.14 6.67 -23.01
C LEU A 31 65.67 8.10 -22.65
N GLU A 32 66.47 9.13 -22.97
CA GLU A 32 66.12 10.52 -22.70
C GLU A 32 65.03 11.07 -23.65
N SER A 33 65.00 10.62 -24.92
CA SER A 33 63.88 10.85 -25.85
C SER A 33 62.57 10.22 -25.33
N ILE A 34 62.63 8.96 -24.88
CA ILE A 34 61.50 8.24 -24.29
C ILE A 34 60.98 8.96 -23.02
N ARG A 35 61.89 9.45 -22.17
CA ARG A 35 61.56 10.16 -20.93
C ARG A 35 60.94 11.54 -21.16
N SER A 36 61.37 12.26 -22.20
CA SER A 36 60.96 13.65 -22.48
C SER A 36 59.67 13.79 -23.29
N LYS A 37 59.41 12.88 -24.24
CA LYS A 37 58.19 12.91 -25.09
C LYS A 37 57.05 12.03 -24.57
N GLY A 38 57.36 11.16 -23.61
CA GLY A 38 56.49 10.06 -23.22
C GLY A 38 56.66 8.84 -24.12
N ALA A 39 56.43 7.67 -23.54
CA ALA A 39 56.57 6.37 -24.18
C ALA A 39 55.58 6.16 -25.35
N ASP A 40 56.03 6.39 -26.57
CA ASP A 40 55.40 5.89 -27.79
C ASP A 40 55.59 4.37 -27.87
N LEU A 41 54.48 3.64 -27.96
CA LEU A 41 54.41 2.18 -28.01
C LEU A 41 55.32 1.61 -29.12
N THR A 42 55.38 2.26 -30.27
CA THR A 42 56.15 1.79 -31.44
C THR A 42 57.66 1.90 -31.21
N GLN A 43 58.12 3.04 -30.67
CA GLN A 43 59.53 3.34 -30.49
C GLN A 43 60.18 2.44 -29.44
N LEU A 44 59.49 2.20 -28.31
CA LEU A 44 59.95 1.27 -27.27
C LEU A 44 59.90 -0.20 -27.70
N THR A 45 58.86 -0.60 -28.45
CA THR A 45 58.75 -1.96 -29.01
C THR A 45 59.93 -2.25 -29.93
N ASN A 46 60.25 -1.33 -30.84
CA ASN A 46 61.36 -1.45 -31.78
C ASN A 46 62.73 -1.44 -31.07
N PHE A 47 62.92 -0.61 -30.04
CA PHE A 47 64.15 -0.61 -29.25
C PHE A 47 64.37 -1.96 -28.57
N LEU A 48 63.34 -2.51 -27.90
CA LEU A 48 63.42 -3.81 -27.23
C LEU A 48 63.61 -4.98 -28.21
N ASP A 49 63.04 -4.92 -29.42
CA ASP A 49 63.35 -5.90 -30.48
C ASP A 49 64.80 -5.80 -30.96
N GLY A 50 65.33 -4.58 -31.08
CA GLY A 50 66.76 -4.35 -31.32
C GLY A 50 67.63 -4.99 -30.24
N THR A 51 67.36 -4.71 -28.96
CA THR A 51 68.10 -5.31 -27.83
C THR A 51 67.99 -6.84 -27.81
N LEU A 52 66.80 -7.40 -28.04
CA LEU A 52 66.58 -8.85 -28.14
C LEU A 52 67.30 -9.48 -29.34
N SER A 53 67.42 -8.76 -30.45
CA SER A 53 68.20 -9.18 -31.62
C SER A 53 69.71 -9.17 -31.34
N HIS A 54 70.22 -8.14 -30.65
CA HIS A 54 71.62 -8.06 -30.24
C HIS A 54 71.99 -9.16 -29.22
N ILE A 55 71.18 -9.42 -28.20
CA ILE A 55 71.39 -10.53 -27.24
C ILE A 55 71.40 -11.89 -27.95
N ARG A 56 70.66 -12.03 -29.08
CA ARG A 56 70.63 -13.24 -29.90
C ARG A 56 71.80 -13.37 -30.90
N SER A 57 72.43 -12.26 -31.28
CA SER A 57 73.47 -12.21 -32.33
C SER A 57 74.89 -11.98 -31.78
N SER A 58 75.03 -11.71 -30.49
CA SER A 58 76.31 -11.87 -29.79
C SER A 58 76.66 -13.37 -29.70
N ASP A 59 77.75 -13.79 -30.35
CA ASP A 59 78.18 -15.19 -30.55
C ASP A 59 78.50 -16.03 -29.28
N SER A 60 78.08 -15.61 -28.08
CA SER A 60 78.14 -16.38 -26.83
C SER A 60 77.01 -17.43 -26.73
N ALA A 61 76.72 -18.10 -27.86
CA ALA A 61 75.69 -19.14 -27.96
C ALA A 61 75.91 -20.23 -26.90
N SER A 62 74.82 -20.65 -26.24
CA SER A 62 74.73 -21.65 -25.17
C SER A 62 75.15 -21.26 -23.74
N THR A 63 75.52 -20.00 -23.44
CA THR A 63 75.57 -19.59 -22.02
C THR A 63 74.14 -19.49 -21.44
N PRO A 64 73.84 -20.14 -20.29
CA PRO A 64 72.47 -20.15 -19.76
C PRO A 64 71.97 -18.74 -19.40
N THR A 65 72.87 -17.88 -18.92
CA THR A 65 72.60 -16.46 -18.62
C THR A 65 72.12 -15.66 -19.84
N SER A 66 72.62 -15.94 -21.04
CA SER A 66 72.12 -15.28 -22.26
C SER A 66 70.68 -15.72 -22.58
N ILE A 67 70.37 -17.00 -22.34
CA ILE A 67 69.04 -17.57 -22.58
C ILE A 67 68.02 -17.04 -21.56
N THR A 68 68.38 -16.97 -20.27
CA THR A 68 67.51 -16.38 -19.23
C THR A 68 67.23 -14.91 -19.52
N ASN A 69 68.27 -14.11 -19.75
CA ASN A 69 68.14 -12.68 -20.07
C ASN A 69 67.28 -12.46 -21.33
N CYS A 70 67.47 -13.26 -22.39
CA CYS A 70 66.64 -13.20 -23.59
C CYS A 70 65.17 -13.61 -23.36
N SER A 71 64.87 -14.38 -22.31
CA SER A 71 63.50 -14.72 -21.90
C SER A 71 62.87 -13.64 -21.02
N GLU A 72 63.63 -13.09 -20.07
CA GLU A 72 63.22 -12.00 -19.17
C GLU A 72 62.95 -10.71 -19.96
N CYS A 73 63.84 -10.32 -20.88
CA CYS A 73 63.61 -9.18 -21.77
C CYS A 73 62.35 -9.37 -22.65
N ARG A 74 61.97 -10.60 -23.02
CA ARG A 74 60.72 -10.88 -23.73
C ARG A 74 59.49 -10.74 -22.84
N GLN A 75 59.56 -11.20 -21.59
CA GLN A 75 58.49 -11.01 -20.60
C GLN A 75 58.31 -9.52 -20.26
N LEU A 76 59.41 -8.80 -20.01
CA LEU A 76 59.40 -7.35 -19.77
C LEU A 76 58.84 -6.57 -20.96
N LYS A 77 59.19 -6.94 -22.20
CA LYS A 77 58.57 -6.35 -23.40
C LYS A 77 57.06 -6.60 -23.44
N SER A 78 56.61 -7.82 -23.15
CA SER A 78 55.19 -8.16 -23.12
C SER A 78 54.42 -7.39 -22.04
N ALA A 79 55.02 -7.22 -20.85
CA ALA A 79 54.45 -6.44 -19.76
C ALA A 79 54.37 -4.95 -20.12
N LEU A 80 55.44 -4.37 -20.68
CA LEU A 80 55.48 -2.96 -21.08
C LEU A 80 54.46 -2.64 -22.19
N VAL A 81 54.28 -3.52 -23.18
CA VAL A 81 53.25 -3.37 -24.22
C VAL A 81 51.83 -3.41 -23.62
N LEU A 82 51.60 -4.27 -22.62
CA LEU A 82 50.31 -4.35 -21.93
C LEU A 82 50.03 -3.11 -21.06
N GLU A 83 51.03 -2.61 -20.33
CA GLU A 83 50.94 -1.36 -19.56
C GLU A 83 50.71 -0.14 -20.46
N LEU A 84 51.43 -0.02 -21.57
CA LEU A 84 51.28 1.11 -22.49
C LEU A 84 49.93 1.10 -23.22
N THR A 85 49.48 -0.07 -23.72
CA THR A 85 48.14 -0.17 -24.32
C THR A 85 47.02 -0.02 -23.29
N GLY A 86 47.24 -0.41 -22.03
CA GLY A 86 46.35 -0.08 -20.91
C GLY A 86 46.28 1.43 -20.67
N LYS A 87 47.43 2.11 -20.60
CA LYS A 87 47.53 3.57 -20.44
C LYS A 87 46.88 4.33 -21.59
N GLU A 88 47.01 3.86 -22.84
CA GLU A 88 46.33 4.44 -24.00
C GLU A 88 44.80 4.32 -23.88
N ARG A 89 44.28 3.16 -23.47
CA ARG A 89 42.84 2.96 -23.21
C ARG A 89 42.33 3.87 -22.10
N PHE A 90 43.07 4.02 -21.00
CA PHE A 90 42.72 4.97 -19.94
C PHE A 90 42.78 6.42 -20.42
N ARG A 91 43.76 6.79 -21.25
CA ARG A 91 43.86 8.14 -21.84
C ARG A 91 42.67 8.44 -22.74
N PHE A 92 42.28 7.50 -23.60
CA PHE A 92 41.11 7.62 -24.47
C PHE A 92 39.81 7.74 -23.66
N GLY A 93 39.61 6.90 -22.64
CA GLY A 93 38.45 6.99 -21.76
C GLY A 93 38.37 8.31 -20.99
N TYR A 94 39.52 8.85 -20.55
CA TYR A 94 39.61 10.17 -19.92
C TYR A 94 39.35 11.31 -20.90
N GLU A 95 39.87 11.25 -22.13
CA GLU A 95 39.59 12.21 -23.20
C GLU A 95 38.09 12.22 -23.55
N GLN A 96 37.47 11.05 -23.68
CA GLN A 96 36.03 10.89 -23.92
C GLN A 96 35.19 11.47 -22.78
N LEU A 97 35.50 11.11 -21.52
CA LEU A 97 34.82 11.64 -20.34
C LEU A 97 35.00 13.17 -20.22
N SER A 98 36.20 13.69 -20.51
CA SER A 98 36.46 15.12 -20.55
C SER A 98 35.64 15.83 -21.63
N SER A 99 35.45 15.21 -22.80
CA SER A 99 34.57 15.72 -23.86
C SER A 99 33.11 15.77 -23.41
N MET A 100 32.58 14.68 -22.85
CA MET A 100 31.20 14.63 -22.33
C MET A 100 30.95 15.66 -21.22
N ILE A 101 31.91 15.87 -20.32
CA ILE A 101 31.81 16.91 -19.27
C ILE A 101 31.82 18.33 -19.88
N LYS A 102 32.65 18.57 -20.90
CA LYS A 102 32.70 19.88 -21.62
C LYS A 102 31.40 20.17 -22.38
N GLU A 103 30.74 19.15 -22.91
CA GLU A 103 29.45 19.26 -23.61
C GLU A 103 28.28 19.45 -22.63
N ALA A 104 28.26 18.70 -21.52
CA ALA A 104 27.21 18.79 -20.51
C ALA A 104 27.28 20.07 -19.66
N SER A 105 28.49 20.61 -19.39
CA SER A 105 28.69 21.79 -18.54
C SER A 105 27.91 23.05 -18.98
N PRO A 106 27.91 23.50 -20.26
CA PRO A 106 27.10 24.63 -20.69
C PRO A 106 25.59 24.35 -20.64
N ILE A 107 25.16 23.12 -20.89
CA ILE A 107 23.74 22.72 -20.78
C ILE A 107 23.28 22.83 -19.33
N LEU A 108 24.04 22.26 -18.39
CA LEU A 108 23.72 22.30 -16.97
C LEU A 108 23.78 23.74 -16.39
N ARG A 109 24.70 24.58 -16.89
CA ARG A 109 24.76 26.00 -16.54
C ARG A 109 23.51 26.74 -17.03
N ARG A 110 23.08 26.48 -18.27
CA ARG A 110 21.86 27.10 -18.84
C ARG A 110 20.63 26.65 -18.07
N GLN A 111 20.47 25.35 -17.82
CA GLN A 111 19.37 24.83 -16.99
C GLN A 111 19.35 25.49 -15.61
N LYS A 112 20.51 25.68 -14.95
CA LYS A 112 20.58 26.42 -13.69
C LYS A 112 20.06 27.85 -13.83
N GLN A 113 20.47 28.58 -14.87
CA GLN A 113 20.00 29.96 -15.12
C GLN A 113 18.50 30.02 -15.43
N ASP A 114 17.99 29.06 -16.21
CA ASP A 114 16.55 28.93 -16.50
C ASP A 114 15.76 28.63 -15.20
N TYR A 115 16.28 27.79 -14.31
CA TYR A 115 15.70 27.54 -12.98
C TYR A 115 15.76 28.77 -12.07
N GLU A 116 16.89 29.48 -11.99
CA GLU A 116 17.05 30.70 -11.19
C GLU A 116 16.07 31.81 -11.67
N ALA A 117 15.93 31.99 -12.99
CA ALA A 117 14.95 32.91 -13.57
C ALA A 117 13.49 32.48 -13.28
N SER A 118 13.17 31.18 -13.37
CA SER A 118 11.83 30.68 -13.02
C SER A 118 11.50 30.87 -11.53
N PHE A 119 12.51 30.75 -10.65
CA PHE A 119 12.35 30.98 -9.21
C PHE A 119 12.08 32.46 -8.90
N GLU A 120 12.77 33.39 -9.57
CA GLU A 120 12.44 34.82 -9.46
C GLU A 120 11.01 35.15 -9.91
N VAL A 121 10.53 34.52 -10.99
CA VAL A 121 9.15 34.70 -11.48
C VAL A 121 8.15 34.15 -10.47
N ILE A 122 8.39 32.95 -9.91
CA ILE A 122 7.57 32.37 -8.85
C ILE A 122 7.57 33.26 -7.59
N ALA A 123 8.70 33.84 -7.21
CA ALA A 123 8.79 34.77 -6.07
C ALA A 123 7.96 36.06 -6.30
N LYS A 124 8.03 36.65 -7.50
CA LYS A 124 7.22 37.83 -7.88
C LYS A 124 5.72 37.52 -7.85
N LEU A 125 5.29 36.45 -8.53
CA LEU A 125 3.91 35.97 -8.52
C LEU A 125 3.41 35.62 -7.10
N THR A 126 4.28 35.12 -6.22
CA THR A 126 3.94 34.86 -4.81
C THR A 126 3.75 36.16 -4.02
N SER A 127 4.53 37.21 -4.32
CA SER A 127 4.35 38.53 -3.73
C SER A 127 3.04 39.17 -4.17
N GLU A 128 2.79 39.21 -5.48
CA GLU A 128 1.54 39.72 -6.09
C GLU A 128 0.31 38.99 -5.55
N LEU A 129 0.37 37.67 -5.40
CA LEU A 129 -0.70 36.85 -4.84
C LEU A 129 -0.94 37.12 -3.34
N ASN A 130 0.09 37.46 -2.58
CA ASN A 130 -0.07 37.85 -1.16
C ASN A 130 -0.63 39.27 -1.01
N GLU A 131 -0.26 40.19 -1.92
CA GLU A 131 -0.79 41.55 -1.98
C GLU A 131 -2.28 41.53 -2.37
N ALA A 132 -2.66 40.84 -3.44
CA ALA A 132 -4.05 40.66 -3.84
C ALA A 132 -4.91 39.95 -2.75
N ARG A 133 -4.32 39.04 -1.96
CA ARG A 133 -4.99 38.45 -0.77
C ARG A 133 -5.23 39.47 0.34
N LYS A 134 -4.30 40.40 0.56
CA LYS A 134 -4.44 41.48 1.54
C LYS A 134 -5.52 42.47 1.10
N GLU A 135 -5.50 42.91 -0.15
CA GLU A 135 -6.56 43.75 -0.73
C GLU A 135 -7.94 43.09 -0.62
N LEU A 136 -8.06 41.80 -0.97
CA LEU A 136 -9.30 41.04 -0.86
C LEU A 136 -9.79 40.90 0.59
N SER A 137 -8.88 40.83 1.57
CA SER A 137 -9.22 40.85 3.00
C SER A 137 -9.73 42.23 3.45
N GLU A 138 -9.10 43.31 2.98
CA GLU A 138 -9.50 44.69 3.28
C GLU A 138 -10.85 45.03 2.64
N LEU A 139 -11.10 44.60 1.40
CA LEU A 139 -12.41 44.71 0.74
C LEU A 139 -13.50 43.90 1.45
N HIS A 140 -13.19 42.71 1.98
CA HIS A 140 -14.14 41.95 2.78
C HIS A 140 -14.46 42.62 4.11
N GLN A 141 -13.48 43.23 4.79
CA GLN A 141 -13.73 44.02 5.99
C GLN A 141 -14.62 45.23 5.68
N LEU A 142 -14.27 46.02 4.68
CA LEU A 142 -15.02 47.21 4.26
C LEU A 142 -16.46 46.85 3.83
N SER A 143 -16.64 45.70 3.17
CA SER A 143 -17.97 45.18 2.83
C SER A 143 -18.78 44.79 4.06
N GLY A 144 -18.16 44.20 5.09
CA GLY A 144 -18.81 43.90 6.37
C GLY A 144 -19.23 45.15 7.13
N GLU A 145 -18.34 46.13 7.24
CA GLU A 145 -18.61 47.44 7.86
C GLU A 145 -19.74 48.19 7.14
N SER A 146 -19.75 48.16 5.80
CA SER A 146 -20.83 48.72 4.97
C SER A 146 -22.18 48.03 5.20
N ILE A 147 -22.20 46.69 5.36
CA ILE A 147 -23.41 45.92 5.66
C ILE A 147 -23.96 46.25 7.06
N GLU A 148 -23.12 46.39 8.09
CA GLU A 148 -23.59 46.78 9.42
C GLU A 148 -24.02 48.26 9.48
N ASN A 149 -23.33 49.17 8.78
CA ASN A 149 -23.79 50.55 8.64
C ASN A 149 -25.15 50.63 7.91
N TYR A 150 -25.35 49.85 6.84
CA TYR A 150 -26.66 49.74 6.18
C TYR A 150 -27.74 49.21 7.12
N ARG A 151 -27.45 48.17 7.91
CA ARG A 151 -28.36 47.62 8.93
C ARG A 151 -28.69 48.63 10.02
N TYR A 152 -27.72 49.44 10.45
CA TYR A 152 -27.93 50.53 11.40
C TYR A 152 -28.88 51.59 10.82
N ILE A 153 -28.58 52.11 9.63
CA ILE A 153 -29.41 53.10 8.93
C ILE A 153 -30.82 52.55 8.66
N GLN A 154 -30.96 51.27 8.34
CA GLN A 154 -32.26 50.63 8.12
C GLN A 154 -33.11 50.57 9.41
N ARG A 155 -32.50 50.29 10.57
CA ARG A 155 -33.18 50.33 11.88
C ARG A 155 -33.60 51.76 12.24
N GLU A 156 -32.70 52.73 12.05
CA GLU A 156 -32.98 54.15 12.31
C GLU A 156 -34.12 54.67 11.42
N ASN A 157 -34.11 54.31 10.14
CA ASN A 157 -35.19 54.67 9.22
C ASN A 157 -36.54 54.03 9.63
N GLN A 158 -36.55 52.78 10.09
CA GLN A 158 -37.76 52.15 10.66
C GLN A 158 -38.23 52.82 11.95
N PHE A 159 -37.32 53.25 12.82
CA PHE A 159 -37.63 54.02 14.02
C PHE A 159 -38.29 55.35 13.65
N LEU A 160 -37.66 56.15 12.79
CA LEU A 160 -38.19 57.42 12.29
C LEU A 160 -39.53 57.26 11.55
N ILE A 161 -39.76 56.17 10.82
CA ILE A 161 -41.07 55.87 10.20
C ILE A 161 -42.15 55.63 11.26
N ASN A 162 -41.81 54.96 12.37
CA ASN A 162 -42.78 54.67 13.44
C ASN A 162 -43.03 55.92 14.31
N ASP A 163 -42.02 56.73 14.58
CA ASP A 163 -42.17 58.02 15.25
C ASP A 163 -43.02 58.99 14.41
N ASN A 164 -42.80 59.07 13.08
CA ASN A 164 -43.65 59.86 12.19
C ASN A 164 -45.12 59.37 12.20
N LYS A 165 -45.38 58.06 12.27
CA LYS A 165 -46.75 57.54 12.44
C LYS A 165 -47.35 57.92 13.80
N SER A 166 -46.57 57.84 14.88
CA SER A 166 -46.99 58.23 16.24
C SER A 166 -47.29 59.73 16.35
N LEU A 167 -46.48 60.57 15.68
CA LEU A 167 -46.73 62.00 15.55
C LEU A 167 -47.97 62.30 14.69
N ALA A 168 -48.15 61.59 13.57
CA ALA A 168 -49.33 61.74 12.71
C ALA A 168 -50.63 61.37 13.44
N THR A 169 -50.68 60.24 14.16
CA THR A 169 -51.87 59.88 14.96
C THR A 169 -52.08 60.84 16.13
N LYS A 170 -51.02 61.33 16.78
CA LYS A 170 -51.13 62.38 17.81
C LYS A 170 -51.67 63.69 17.24
N ILE A 171 -51.28 64.08 16.03
CA ILE A 171 -51.83 65.25 15.32
C ILE A 171 -53.31 65.02 14.99
N GLN A 172 -53.70 63.84 14.50
CA GLN A 172 -55.11 63.49 14.25
C GLN A 172 -55.96 63.57 15.52
N VAL A 173 -55.47 63.06 16.65
CA VAL A 173 -56.15 63.16 17.95
C VAL A 173 -56.29 64.62 18.40
N LEU A 174 -55.22 65.42 18.33
CA LEU A 174 -55.28 66.84 18.69
C LEU A 174 -56.21 67.65 17.77
N LEU A 175 -56.28 67.34 16.48
CA LEU A 175 -57.24 67.95 15.56
C LEU A 175 -58.68 67.57 15.92
N ALA A 176 -58.94 66.30 16.23
CA ALA A 176 -60.26 65.84 16.66
C ALA A 176 -60.69 66.46 18.01
N GLU A 177 -59.77 66.65 18.95
CA GLU A 177 -60.00 67.38 20.22
C GLU A 177 -60.31 68.86 19.96
N ILE A 178 -59.60 69.52 19.03
CA ILE A 178 -59.86 70.91 18.64
C ILE A 178 -61.22 71.05 17.94
N GLU A 179 -61.62 70.08 17.11
CA GLU A 179 -62.95 70.04 16.48
C GLU A 179 -64.08 69.75 17.48
N GLU A 180 -63.86 68.85 18.44
CA GLU A 180 -64.79 68.59 19.53
C GLU A 180 -65.00 69.84 20.40
N LEU A 181 -63.92 70.55 20.76
CA LEU A 181 -63.96 71.84 21.45
C LEU A 181 -64.59 72.97 20.60
N ARG A 182 -64.53 72.89 19.27
CA ARG A 182 -65.14 73.87 18.35
C ARG A 182 -66.64 73.63 18.12
N THR A 183 -67.09 72.38 18.17
CA THR A 183 -68.44 71.96 17.72
C THR A 183 -69.32 71.35 18.82
N GLY A 184 -68.76 70.93 19.95
CA GLY A 184 -69.45 70.21 21.02
C GLY A 184 -69.77 68.74 20.70
N LYS A 185 -69.12 68.16 19.68
CA LYS A 185 -69.28 66.75 19.29
C LYS A 185 -67.94 66.14 18.87
N ARG A 186 -67.61 64.97 19.40
CA ARG A 186 -66.46 64.17 18.96
C ARG A 186 -66.66 63.66 17.52
N PRO A 187 -65.67 63.81 16.62
CA PRO A 187 -65.68 63.14 15.32
C PRO A 187 -65.75 61.61 15.46
N SER A 188 -66.48 60.95 14.56
CA SER A 188 -66.64 59.49 14.56
C SER A 188 -65.47 58.82 13.82
N GLU A 189 -64.90 57.75 14.37
CA GLU A 189 -63.73 57.01 13.86
C GLU A 189 -63.93 56.32 12.48
N ARG A 190 -65.02 56.62 11.76
CA ARG A 190 -65.33 56.07 10.43
C ARG A 190 -65.26 57.09 9.29
N GLU A 191 -65.04 58.37 9.57
CA GLU A 191 -64.97 59.43 8.54
C GLU A 191 -63.54 59.91 8.27
N THR A 192 -62.54 59.40 8.99
CA THR A 192 -61.11 59.71 8.80
C THR A 192 -60.47 58.88 7.67
N SER A 193 -61.02 58.98 6.47
CA SER A 193 -60.32 58.61 5.23
C SER A 193 -60.70 59.55 4.07
N PRO A 194 -60.48 60.88 4.20
CA PRO A 194 -60.59 61.78 3.07
C PRO A 194 -59.53 61.40 2.03
N GLU A 195 -59.99 61.11 0.81
CA GLU A 195 -59.14 60.98 -0.36
C GLU A 195 -58.50 62.35 -0.63
N TYR A 196 -57.17 62.43 -0.60
CA TYR A 196 -56.44 63.70 -0.67
C TYR A 196 -56.47 64.27 -2.10
N ASP A 197 -57.45 65.13 -2.40
CA ASP A 197 -57.46 65.95 -3.60
C ASP A 197 -56.50 67.16 -3.42
N PRO A 198 -55.37 67.23 -4.15
CA PRO A 198 -54.41 68.32 -4.02
C PRO A 198 -54.93 69.67 -4.54
N ASN A 199 -56.13 69.73 -5.12
CA ASN A 199 -56.74 70.97 -5.65
C ASN A 199 -57.79 71.60 -4.72
N GLN A 200 -58.08 70.99 -3.56
CA GLN A 200 -59.10 71.50 -2.66
C GLN A 200 -58.58 72.67 -1.80
N GLU A 201 -58.79 73.91 -2.27
CA GLU A 201 -58.55 75.11 -1.46
C GLU A 201 -59.50 75.16 -0.25
N VAL A 202 -59.05 74.65 0.90
CA VAL A 202 -59.77 74.75 2.18
C VAL A 202 -59.53 76.15 2.78
N PRO A 203 -60.55 77.01 2.94
CA PRO A 203 -60.38 78.34 3.53
C PRO A 203 -60.19 78.24 5.06
N LEU A 204 -58.93 78.09 5.48
CA LEU A 204 -58.51 77.88 6.87
C LEU A 204 -58.79 79.11 7.76
N THR A 205 -60.01 79.18 8.28
CA THR A 205 -60.42 80.14 9.33
C THR A 205 -59.88 79.69 10.70
N PHE A 206 -58.59 79.97 10.92
CA PHE A 206 -57.90 79.72 12.18
C PHE A 206 -58.45 80.60 13.32
N ARG A 207 -59.06 79.97 14.33
CA ARG A 207 -59.62 80.65 15.51
C ARG A 207 -58.53 81.19 16.46
N ASN A 208 -57.27 80.75 16.33
CA ASN A 208 -56.14 81.22 17.13
C ASN A 208 -54.96 81.66 16.26
N VAL A 209 -55.04 82.91 15.76
CA VAL A 209 -53.95 83.55 15.00
C VAL A 209 -52.65 83.67 15.83
N VAL A 210 -52.74 83.72 17.16
CA VAL A 210 -51.60 83.90 18.06
C VAL A 210 -50.73 82.65 18.13
N GLU A 211 -51.32 81.46 18.20
CA GLU A 211 -50.58 80.19 18.13
C GLU A 211 -49.88 80.01 16.79
N LEU A 212 -50.55 80.38 15.69
CA LEU A 212 -49.98 80.33 14.36
C LEU A 212 -48.84 81.35 14.17
N GLN A 213 -48.98 82.57 14.71
CA GLN A 213 -47.88 83.52 14.81
C GLN A 213 -46.73 82.99 15.66
N HIS A 214 -46.99 82.27 16.75
CA HIS A 214 -45.95 81.70 17.61
C HIS A 214 -45.21 80.52 16.94
N VAL A 215 -45.92 79.66 16.20
CA VAL A 215 -45.32 78.60 15.37
C VAL A 215 -44.52 79.21 14.22
N ASN A 216 -45.06 80.22 13.53
CA ASN A 216 -44.32 80.92 12.48
C ASN A 216 -43.09 81.66 13.02
N GLN A 217 -43.15 82.25 14.22
CA GLN A 217 -41.97 82.83 14.89
C GLN A 217 -40.90 81.78 15.26
N LYS A 218 -41.30 80.55 15.57
CA LYS A 218 -40.38 79.42 15.80
C LYS A 218 -39.76 78.93 14.50
N LEU A 219 -40.56 78.81 13.43
CA LEU A 219 -40.07 78.49 12.09
C LEU A 219 -39.15 79.59 11.55
N ASP A 220 -39.47 80.87 11.72
CA ASP A 220 -38.62 82.01 11.37
C ASP A 220 -37.26 81.97 12.11
N LYS A 221 -37.25 81.56 13.38
CA LYS A 221 -36.00 81.36 14.13
C LYS A 221 -35.20 80.19 13.56
N LEU A 222 -35.82 79.02 13.39
CA LEU A 222 -35.17 77.84 12.84
C LEU A 222 -34.64 78.09 11.41
N VAL A 223 -35.38 78.82 10.58
CA VAL A 223 -34.95 79.22 9.23
C VAL A 223 -33.80 80.24 9.27
N ARG A 224 -33.76 81.15 10.25
CA ARG A 224 -32.60 82.04 10.46
C ARG A 224 -31.39 81.28 10.98
N GLU A 225 -31.57 80.32 11.87
CA GLU A 225 -30.52 79.46 12.42
C GLU A 225 -29.93 78.55 11.33
N MET A 226 -30.77 77.90 10.53
CA MET A 226 -30.37 77.11 9.35
C MET A 226 -29.66 77.97 8.29
N ARG A 227 -30.12 79.21 8.05
CA ARG A 227 -29.42 80.15 7.16
C ARG A 227 -28.08 80.62 7.73
N ALA A 228 -27.98 80.82 9.05
CA ALA A 228 -26.72 81.16 9.70
C ALA A 228 -25.72 79.99 9.63
N GLN A 229 -26.18 78.75 9.81
CA GLN A 229 -25.36 77.55 9.60
C GLN A 229 -24.89 77.45 8.14
N HIS A 230 -25.81 77.52 7.17
CA HIS A 230 -25.45 77.48 5.75
C HIS A 230 -24.48 78.59 5.35
N ASN A 231 -24.66 79.82 5.86
CA ASN A 231 -23.72 80.92 5.62
C ASN A 231 -22.34 80.65 6.25
N ASN A 232 -22.27 80.07 7.46
CA ASN A 232 -20.99 79.70 8.09
C ASN A 232 -20.30 78.56 7.31
N ASP A 233 -21.06 77.55 6.89
CA ASP A 233 -20.55 76.43 6.09
C ASP A 233 -20.05 76.90 4.72
N ASP A 234 -20.76 77.85 4.09
CA ASP A 234 -20.30 78.55 2.88
C ASP A 234 -19.05 79.39 3.14
N GLU A 235 -18.96 80.11 4.27
CA GLU A 235 -17.77 80.90 4.62
C GLU A 235 -16.54 80.01 4.85
N ASP A 236 -16.66 78.90 5.57
CA ASP A 236 -15.55 77.95 5.78
C ASP A 236 -15.21 77.16 4.50
N LEU A 237 -16.18 76.84 3.63
CA LEU A 237 -15.92 76.27 2.30
C LEU A 237 -15.21 77.27 1.37
N ASN A 238 -15.58 78.55 1.40
CA ASN A 238 -14.91 79.59 0.64
C ASN A 238 -13.51 79.90 1.21
N ARG A 239 -13.33 79.79 2.53
CA ARG A 239 -12.05 79.97 3.22
C ARG A 239 -11.06 78.85 2.93
N THR A 240 -11.50 77.58 2.97
CA THR A 240 -10.68 76.43 2.58
C THR A 240 -10.26 76.53 1.12
N ARG A 241 -11.20 76.82 0.20
CA ARG A 241 -10.90 77.13 -1.21
C ARG A 241 -9.93 78.30 -1.37
N PHE A 242 -10.05 79.36 -0.56
CA PHE A 242 -9.15 80.51 -0.62
C PHE A 242 -7.72 80.14 -0.20
N ASP A 243 -7.54 79.36 0.89
CA ASP A 243 -6.22 78.90 1.31
C ASP A 243 -5.62 77.85 0.34
N GLU A 244 -6.44 77.03 -0.32
CA GLU A 244 -6.01 76.17 -1.45
C GLU A 244 -5.53 77.00 -2.66
N LEU A 245 -6.34 77.97 -3.11
CA LEU A 245 -6.01 78.83 -4.26
C LEU A 245 -4.78 79.70 -3.99
N LYS A 246 -4.60 80.15 -2.75
CA LYS A 246 -3.42 80.87 -2.25
C LYS A 246 -2.17 79.99 -2.23
N LYS A 247 -2.30 78.70 -1.86
CA LYS A 247 -1.22 77.70 -1.93
C LYS A 247 -0.84 77.40 -3.39
N GLU A 248 -1.82 77.28 -4.30
CA GLU A 248 -1.53 77.18 -5.73
C GLU A 248 -0.82 78.44 -6.24
N HIS A 249 -1.32 79.63 -5.90
CA HIS A 249 -0.70 80.89 -6.29
C HIS A 249 0.76 81.01 -5.81
N GLN A 250 1.08 80.53 -4.60
CA GLN A 250 2.46 80.42 -4.11
C GLN A 250 3.31 79.48 -4.98
N GLN A 251 2.81 78.28 -5.31
CA GLN A 251 3.52 77.34 -6.20
C GLN A 251 3.72 77.91 -7.62
N GLN A 252 2.76 78.66 -8.15
CA GLN A 252 2.90 79.32 -9.44
C GLN A 252 3.92 80.48 -9.36
N GLN A 253 3.97 81.24 -8.25
CA GLN A 253 5.03 82.23 -8.02
C GLN A 253 6.43 81.59 -7.91
N GLU A 254 6.55 80.41 -7.30
CA GLU A 254 7.82 79.68 -7.21
C GLU A 254 8.29 79.19 -8.58
N LYS A 255 7.41 78.58 -9.39
CA LYS A 255 7.69 78.22 -10.79
C LYS A 255 8.04 79.43 -11.65
N LEU A 256 7.41 80.58 -11.41
CA LEU A 256 7.70 81.85 -12.11
C LEU A 256 9.07 82.43 -11.70
N LYS A 257 9.48 82.28 -10.43
CA LYS A 257 10.84 82.60 -9.98
C LYS A 257 11.88 81.64 -10.59
N GLU A 258 11.60 80.34 -10.61
CA GLU A 258 12.50 79.34 -11.18
C GLU A 258 12.72 79.54 -12.68
N THR A 259 11.64 79.77 -13.45
CA THR A 259 11.74 80.09 -14.89
C THR A 259 12.39 81.45 -15.16
N LYS A 260 12.23 82.44 -14.28
CA LYS A 260 13.03 83.67 -14.33
C LYS A 260 14.52 83.41 -14.08
N ASN A 261 14.88 82.68 -13.04
CA ASN A 261 16.28 82.33 -12.78
C ASN A 261 16.92 81.57 -13.96
N GLN A 262 16.15 80.72 -14.65
CA GLN A 262 16.57 80.06 -15.89
C GLN A 262 16.73 81.06 -17.05
N PHE A 263 15.80 82.02 -17.21
CA PHE A 263 15.90 83.09 -18.20
C PHE A 263 17.12 84.00 -17.94
N ASP A 264 17.33 84.46 -16.71
CA ASP A 264 18.47 85.30 -16.31
C ASP A 264 19.82 84.57 -16.54
N SER A 265 19.84 83.24 -16.35
CA SER A 265 20.99 82.37 -16.68
C SER A 265 21.25 82.24 -18.19
N LEU A 266 20.19 82.31 -19.02
CA LEU A 266 20.31 82.35 -20.48
C LEU A 266 20.64 83.76 -20.98
N GLU A 267 20.15 84.82 -20.34
CA GLU A 267 20.47 86.22 -20.67
C GLU A 267 21.93 86.54 -20.30
N THR A 268 22.46 86.01 -19.21
CA THR A 268 23.90 86.14 -18.87
C THR A 268 24.80 85.39 -19.87
N GLN A 269 24.37 84.22 -20.38
CA GLN A 269 25.06 83.54 -21.49
C GLN A 269 24.96 84.33 -22.81
N MET A 270 23.77 84.84 -23.14
CA MET A 270 23.52 85.60 -24.37
C MET A 270 24.24 86.95 -24.36
N THR A 271 24.31 87.64 -23.23
CA THR A 271 25.05 88.90 -23.08
C THR A 271 26.56 88.68 -23.15
N SER A 272 27.09 87.54 -22.70
CA SER A 272 28.49 87.15 -22.94
C SER A 272 28.78 87.00 -24.45
N LEU A 273 27.93 86.26 -25.19
CA LEU A 273 28.04 86.11 -26.65
C LEU A 273 27.83 87.44 -27.40
N ILE A 274 26.98 88.34 -26.89
CA ILE A 274 26.78 89.69 -27.43
C ILE A 274 28.02 90.56 -27.19
N GLN A 275 28.67 90.47 -26.03
CA GLN A 275 29.92 91.19 -25.75
C GLN A 275 31.06 90.70 -26.65
N GLU A 276 31.17 89.40 -26.89
CA GLU A 276 32.11 88.81 -27.86
C GLU A 276 31.82 89.31 -29.29
N ARG A 277 30.55 89.27 -29.72
CA ARG A 277 30.09 89.81 -31.02
C ARG A 277 30.35 91.31 -31.17
N ASP A 278 30.13 92.10 -30.13
CA ASP A 278 30.21 93.56 -30.21
C ASP A 278 31.63 94.08 -30.00
N PHE A 279 32.51 93.33 -29.34
CA PHE A 279 33.96 93.49 -29.47
C PHE A 279 34.40 93.33 -30.93
N LEU A 280 33.90 92.30 -31.63
CA LEU A 280 34.16 92.09 -33.05
C LEU A 280 33.53 93.17 -33.96
N ARG A 281 32.38 93.76 -33.59
CA ARG A 281 31.77 94.88 -34.35
C ARG A 281 32.44 96.24 -34.08
N LEU A 282 32.91 96.50 -32.86
CA LEU A 282 33.57 97.77 -32.52
C LEU A 282 34.89 97.95 -33.29
N LEU A 283 35.56 96.85 -33.64
CA LEU A 283 36.70 96.81 -34.56
C LEU A 283 36.35 97.26 -35.99
N VAL A 284 35.08 97.18 -36.40
CA VAL A 284 34.60 97.50 -37.76
C VAL A 284 33.99 98.90 -37.85
N SER A 285 33.20 99.33 -36.85
CA SER A 285 32.30 100.48 -36.97
C SER A 285 32.89 101.86 -36.66
N ARG A 286 34.23 102.02 -36.56
CA ARG A 286 34.87 103.29 -36.14
C ARG A 286 34.93 104.39 -37.23
N SER A 287 33.91 104.52 -38.09
CA SER A 287 33.93 105.40 -39.28
C SER A 287 32.64 106.23 -39.53
N SER A 288 32.62 107.51 -39.09
CA SER A 288 31.97 108.75 -39.67
C SER A 288 30.46 109.17 -39.45
N SER A 289 30.18 110.53 -39.39
CA SER A 289 28.96 111.38 -39.78
C SER A 289 28.09 112.25 -38.76
N SER A 290 27.38 113.40 -39.15
CA SER A 290 26.43 114.34 -38.34
C SER A 290 25.73 115.69 -38.97
N GLN A 291 24.45 116.14 -38.60
CA GLN A 291 23.69 117.53 -38.38
C GLN A 291 22.81 118.53 -39.40
N ALA A 292 22.02 119.66 -39.01
CA ALA A 292 20.87 120.56 -39.70
C ALA A 292 20.53 122.15 -39.27
N THR A 293 19.53 123.17 -39.50
CA THR A 293 18.11 123.61 -40.12
C THR A 293 17.52 125.19 -40.04
N SER A 294 16.38 125.77 -40.72
CA SER A 294 15.32 126.97 -40.41
C SER A 294 14.91 128.35 -41.30
N SER A 295 13.67 129.10 -41.25
CA SER A 295 13.22 130.52 -41.89
C SER A 295 11.70 131.27 -41.85
N THR A 296 11.40 132.61 -42.26
CA THR A 296 10.13 133.43 -42.87
C THR A 296 9.14 134.65 -42.25
N ASN A 297 8.50 135.73 -42.96
CA ASN A 297 7.29 136.75 -42.62
C ASN A 297 6.71 138.10 -43.47
N GLN A 298 5.44 138.73 -43.26
CA GLN A 298 4.67 140.16 -43.40
C GLN A 298 4.22 141.11 -44.71
N THR A 299 3.36 142.26 -44.91
CA THR A 299 2.15 143.19 -44.40
C THR A 299 1.55 144.46 -45.35
N VAL A 300 0.43 145.34 -45.14
CA VAL A 300 -0.41 146.37 -46.09
C VAL A 300 -1.29 147.71 -45.56
N ASP A 301 -1.89 148.76 -46.35
CA ASP A 301 -2.72 150.09 -45.99
C ASP A 301 -3.72 150.97 -47.05
N ILE A 302 -4.55 152.12 -46.76
CA ILE A 302 -5.77 152.88 -47.52
C ILE A 302 -6.29 154.48 -47.28
N HIS A 303 -6.89 155.36 -48.24
CA HIS A 303 -7.86 156.65 -48.10
C HIS A 303 -8.39 157.53 -49.41
N GLN A 304 -9.21 158.69 -49.69
CA GLN A 304 -10.29 159.79 -49.27
C GLN A 304 -10.98 160.70 -50.51
N ILE A 305 -11.81 161.85 -50.70
CA ILE A 305 -12.65 163.08 -50.13
C ILE A 305 -13.75 163.92 -51.10
N GLU A 306 -14.39 165.19 -50.88
CA GLU A 306 -15.66 165.89 -51.57
C GLU A 306 -16.02 167.53 -51.53
N ASN A 307 -16.96 168.23 -52.36
CA ASN A 307 -17.85 169.55 -52.18
C ASN A 307 -18.67 170.30 -53.40
N LEU A 308 -20.00 170.66 -53.30
CA LEU A 308 -20.76 171.77 -54.03
C LEU A 308 -22.19 172.12 -53.43
N ARG A 309 -22.57 173.37 -53.04
CA ARG A 309 -23.51 173.56 -51.88
C ARG A 309 -24.91 174.26 -51.92
N ASP A 310 -25.31 175.18 -52.83
CA ASP A 310 -26.54 176.00 -52.57
C ASP A 310 -27.73 175.88 -53.54
N GLN A 311 -27.52 175.49 -54.80
CA GLN A 311 -28.65 175.08 -55.67
C GLN A 311 -29.30 173.79 -55.15
N VAL A 312 -28.52 173.04 -54.38
CA VAL A 312 -28.93 172.09 -53.35
C VAL A 312 -30.19 172.59 -52.64
N ASN A 313 -30.16 173.63 -51.80
CA ASN A 313 -31.18 173.93 -50.77
C ASN A 313 -32.68 173.89 -51.14
N ARG A 314 -33.10 174.03 -52.41
CA ARG A 314 -34.51 173.86 -52.84
C ARG A 314 -34.78 172.57 -53.60
N LEU A 315 -33.78 172.01 -54.28
CA LEU A 315 -33.79 170.58 -54.54
C LEU A 315 -33.80 169.83 -53.21
N GLN A 316 -33.08 170.32 -52.20
CA GLN A 316 -32.86 169.74 -50.88
C GLN A 316 -34.16 169.52 -50.13
N GLU A 317 -35.13 170.43 -50.11
CA GLU A 317 -36.40 170.15 -49.39
C GLU A 317 -37.19 169.01 -50.04
N LYS A 318 -37.19 168.92 -51.38
CA LYS A 318 -37.85 167.84 -52.11
C LYS A 318 -37.03 166.53 -52.10
N ILE A 319 -35.70 166.67 -52.10
CA ILE A 319 -34.71 165.64 -51.79
C ILE A 319 -34.77 165.25 -50.32
N ASP A 320 -35.26 166.05 -49.39
CA ASP A 320 -35.36 165.73 -47.96
C ASP A 320 -36.63 164.92 -47.72
N ILE A 321 -37.72 165.21 -48.42
CA ILE A 321 -38.91 164.34 -48.42
C ILE A 321 -38.62 163.04 -49.18
N LEU A 322 -37.97 163.11 -50.34
CA LEU A 322 -37.59 161.92 -51.11
C LEU A 322 -36.48 161.11 -50.44
N THR A 323 -35.49 161.73 -49.79
CA THR A 323 -34.49 161.00 -48.98
C THR A 323 -35.09 160.54 -47.68
N LYS A 324 -35.97 161.26 -46.96
CA LYS A 324 -36.66 160.67 -45.80
C LYS A 324 -37.43 159.40 -46.20
N LYS A 325 -38.15 159.43 -47.33
CA LYS A 325 -38.83 158.23 -47.84
C LYS A 325 -37.87 157.17 -48.39
N ASN A 326 -36.79 157.55 -49.06
CA ASN A 326 -35.81 156.62 -49.61
C ASN A 326 -34.90 156.05 -48.50
N THR A 327 -34.61 156.78 -47.43
CA THR A 327 -33.93 156.29 -46.22
C THR A 327 -34.84 155.46 -45.36
N GLN A 328 -36.15 155.75 -45.30
CA GLN A 328 -37.12 154.81 -44.75
C GLN A 328 -37.10 153.50 -45.53
N LEU A 329 -37.17 153.55 -46.87
CA LEU A 329 -37.10 152.37 -47.72
C LEU A 329 -35.72 151.66 -47.71
N THR A 330 -34.59 152.36 -47.57
CA THR A 330 -33.29 151.69 -47.37
C THR A 330 -33.17 151.13 -45.97
N ASN A 331 -33.66 151.80 -44.93
CA ASN A 331 -33.63 151.26 -43.57
C ASN A 331 -34.52 150.02 -43.45
N GLU A 332 -35.75 150.06 -43.97
CA GLU A 332 -36.65 148.90 -44.05
C GLU A 332 -36.01 147.75 -44.85
N LYS A 333 -35.37 148.06 -45.98
CA LYS A 333 -34.64 147.07 -46.80
C LYS A 333 -33.40 146.52 -46.08
N ASP A 334 -32.64 147.36 -45.40
CA ASP A 334 -31.40 146.98 -44.72
C ASP A 334 -31.70 146.22 -43.43
N ASP A 335 -32.81 146.51 -42.74
CA ASP A 335 -33.31 145.72 -41.61
C ASP A 335 -33.96 144.40 -42.08
N LEU A 336 -34.61 144.36 -43.24
CA LEU A 336 -34.98 143.11 -43.93
C LEU A 336 -33.75 142.29 -44.31
N ILE A 337 -32.68 142.92 -44.81
CA ILE A 337 -31.42 142.25 -45.13
C ILE A 337 -30.71 141.77 -43.87
N ARG A 338 -30.68 142.56 -42.79
CA ARG A 338 -30.13 142.16 -41.47
C ARG A 338 -30.86 140.96 -40.91
N THR A 339 -32.19 141.05 -40.75
CA THR A 339 -33.00 139.96 -40.20
C THR A 339 -33.01 138.72 -41.10
N SER A 340 -32.86 138.87 -42.43
CA SER A 340 -32.64 137.76 -43.35
C SER A 340 -31.25 137.13 -43.16
N ASN A 341 -30.20 137.93 -43.06
CA ASN A 341 -28.83 137.46 -42.81
C ASN A 341 -28.66 136.81 -41.42
N GLU A 342 -29.38 137.29 -40.40
CA GLU A 342 -29.44 136.70 -39.07
C GLU A 342 -30.13 135.34 -39.09
N LYS A 343 -31.29 135.23 -39.76
CA LYS A 343 -31.96 133.93 -40.00
C LYS A 343 -31.07 132.98 -40.80
N PHE A 344 -30.38 133.47 -41.83
CA PHE A 344 -29.47 132.67 -42.64
C PHE A 344 -28.27 132.17 -41.80
N ARG A 345 -27.73 133.00 -40.90
CA ARG A 345 -26.70 132.59 -39.93
C ARG A 345 -27.22 131.58 -38.91
N SER A 346 -28.46 131.72 -38.42
CA SER A 346 -29.11 130.72 -37.56
C SER A 346 -29.21 129.38 -38.27
N ILE A 347 -29.77 129.37 -39.49
CA ILE A 347 -29.91 128.17 -40.33
C ILE A 347 -28.54 127.54 -40.66
N GLN A 348 -27.50 128.34 -40.91
CA GLN A 348 -26.13 127.83 -41.11
C GLN A 348 -25.56 127.20 -39.83
N TYR A 349 -25.84 127.77 -38.65
CA TYR A 349 -25.42 127.21 -37.37
C TYR A 349 -26.18 125.91 -37.04
N GLU A 350 -27.50 125.89 -37.23
CA GLU A 350 -28.37 124.72 -37.06
C GLU A 350 -28.00 123.57 -38.01
N LEU A 351 -27.68 123.87 -39.27
CA LEU A 351 -27.15 122.89 -40.23
C LEU A 351 -25.78 122.35 -39.81
N LEU A 352 -24.91 123.19 -39.21
CA LEU A 352 -23.61 122.76 -38.72
C LEU A 352 -23.75 121.86 -37.49
N THR A 353 -24.59 122.21 -36.51
CA THR A 353 -24.84 121.37 -35.33
C THR A 353 -25.47 120.04 -35.72
N ALA A 354 -26.55 120.05 -36.53
CA ALA A 354 -27.19 118.84 -37.01
C ALA A 354 -26.24 117.93 -37.82
N ARG A 355 -25.31 118.53 -38.58
CA ARG A 355 -24.25 117.78 -39.26
C ARG A 355 -23.27 117.13 -38.28
N THR A 356 -22.81 117.85 -37.25
CA THR A 356 -21.92 117.26 -36.24
C THR A 356 -22.61 116.18 -35.40
N GLU A 357 -23.91 116.30 -35.14
CA GLU A 357 -24.71 115.26 -34.48
C GLU A 357 -24.89 114.03 -35.38
N LEU A 358 -25.07 114.21 -36.69
CA LEU A 358 -25.11 113.12 -37.67
C LEU A 358 -23.74 112.42 -37.77
N GLU A 359 -22.64 113.17 -37.81
CA GLU A 359 -21.28 112.60 -37.83
C GLU A 359 -21.01 111.80 -36.53
N GLN A 360 -21.32 112.34 -35.35
CA GLN A 360 -21.20 111.62 -34.06
C GLN A 360 -22.11 110.39 -33.92
N THR A 361 -23.33 110.42 -34.46
CA THR A 361 -24.23 109.26 -34.42
C THR A 361 -23.80 108.17 -35.38
N ASN A 362 -23.21 108.53 -36.52
CA ASN A 362 -22.63 107.59 -37.47
C ASN A 362 -21.35 106.92 -36.90
N GLU A 363 -20.51 107.66 -36.19
CA GLU A 363 -19.37 107.09 -35.43
C GLU A 363 -19.83 106.06 -34.39
N LYS A 364 -20.85 106.40 -33.57
CA LYS A 364 -21.45 105.46 -32.59
C LYS A 364 -22.02 104.21 -33.26
N LEU A 365 -22.67 104.37 -34.41
CA LEU A 365 -23.24 103.26 -35.18
C LEU A 365 -22.15 102.35 -35.78
N ASN A 366 -21.01 102.90 -36.21
CA ASN A 366 -19.85 102.12 -36.64
C ASN A 366 -19.24 101.32 -35.48
N LEU A 367 -19.04 101.93 -34.30
CA LEU A 367 -18.55 101.23 -33.11
C LEU A 367 -19.47 100.07 -32.70
N ILE A 368 -20.80 100.26 -32.75
CA ILE A 368 -21.78 99.19 -32.48
C ILE A 368 -21.71 98.07 -33.53
N ASN A 369 -21.45 98.39 -34.80
CA ASN A 369 -21.26 97.38 -35.85
C ASN A 369 -19.98 96.58 -35.66
N GLU A 370 -18.88 97.22 -35.25
CA GLU A 370 -17.62 96.56 -34.92
C GLU A 370 -17.77 95.65 -33.68
N GLU A 371 -18.46 96.12 -32.64
CA GLU A 371 -18.79 95.32 -31.46
C GLU A 371 -19.70 94.13 -31.80
N GLN A 372 -20.68 94.30 -32.69
CA GLN A 372 -21.47 93.18 -33.20
C GLN A 372 -20.65 92.19 -34.04
N ALA A 373 -19.62 92.66 -34.77
CA ALA A 373 -18.75 91.78 -35.53
C ALA A 373 -17.85 90.93 -34.61
N THR A 374 -17.25 91.53 -33.58
CA THR A 374 -16.45 90.79 -32.58
C THR A 374 -17.30 89.84 -31.76
N ASN A 375 -18.50 90.25 -31.33
CA ASN A 375 -19.46 89.38 -30.63
C ASN A 375 -19.93 88.19 -31.50
N ARG A 376 -20.08 88.36 -32.82
CA ARG A 376 -20.39 87.23 -33.72
C ARG A 376 -19.22 86.24 -33.83
N LEU A 377 -17.98 86.72 -33.82
CA LEU A 377 -16.78 85.87 -33.86
C LEU A 377 -16.60 85.08 -32.56
N THR A 378 -16.81 85.68 -31.38
CA THR A 378 -16.75 84.96 -30.10
C THR A 378 -17.91 83.97 -29.92
N ILE A 379 -19.12 84.30 -30.40
CA ILE A 379 -20.23 83.32 -30.46
C ILE A 379 -19.88 82.14 -31.39
N ALA A 380 -19.14 82.37 -32.48
CA ALA A 380 -18.68 81.30 -33.36
C ALA A 380 -17.61 80.41 -32.69
N SER A 381 -16.60 80.99 -32.02
CA SER A 381 -15.57 80.20 -31.32
C SER A 381 -16.16 79.37 -30.18
N LEU A 382 -17.02 79.96 -29.35
CA LEU A 382 -17.72 79.25 -28.26
C LEU A 382 -18.58 78.09 -28.79
N ARG A 383 -19.22 78.24 -29.96
CA ARG A 383 -19.94 77.12 -30.61
C ARG A 383 -19.00 75.99 -31.04
N THR A 384 -17.82 76.30 -31.59
CA THR A 384 -16.83 75.27 -31.94
C THR A 384 -16.26 74.58 -30.70
N GLU A 385 -16.04 75.30 -29.61
CA GLU A 385 -15.62 74.71 -28.33
C GLU A 385 -16.70 73.79 -27.74
N ILE A 386 -17.95 74.24 -27.69
CA ILE A 386 -19.10 73.42 -27.23
C ILE A 386 -19.19 72.13 -28.05
N HIS A 387 -19.02 72.18 -29.37
CA HIS A 387 -19.03 70.99 -30.21
C HIS A 387 -17.87 70.04 -29.87
N GLY A 388 -16.64 70.56 -29.76
CA GLY A 388 -15.48 69.78 -29.33
C GLY A 388 -15.59 69.22 -27.89
N TRP A 389 -16.41 69.82 -27.02
CA TRP A 389 -16.78 69.24 -25.72
C TRP A 389 -17.83 68.13 -25.84
N GLN A 390 -18.82 68.27 -26.74
CA GLN A 390 -19.81 67.23 -27.03
C GLN A 390 -19.16 65.97 -27.63
N GLU A 391 -18.22 66.13 -28.57
CA GLU A 391 -17.45 65.01 -29.14
C GLU A 391 -16.64 64.28 -28.07
N ARG A 392 -15.88 65.02 -27.24
CA ARG A 392 -15.12 64.45 -26.11
C ARG A 392 -16.04 63.73 -25.10
N HIS A 393 -17.21 64.28 -24.80
CA HIS A 393 -18.20 63.62 -23.94
C HIS A 393 -18.72 62.31 -24.57
N SER A 394 -19.02 62.31 -25.87
CA SER A 394 -19.43 61.10 -26.60
C SER A 394 -18.35 60.00 -26.56
N MET A 395 -17.09 60.36 -26.78
CA MET A 395 -15.95 59.43 -26.65
C MET A 395 -15.83 58.86 -25.23
N LEU A 396 -15.96 59.71 -24.20
CA LEU A 396 -15.91 59.27 -22.79
C LEU A 396 -17.07 58.32 -22.44
N VAL A 397 -18.28 58.55 -22.95
CA VAL A 397 -19.42 57.64 -22.77
C VAL A 397 -19.17 56.29 -23.47
N GLN A 398 -18.58 56.28 -24.68
CA GLN A 398 -18.21 55.04 -25.36
C GLN A 398 -17.14 54.25 -24.58
N ILE A 399 -16.14 54.94 -24.02
CA ILE A 399 -15.11 54.33 -23.17
C ILE A 399 -15.75 53.76 -21.89
N ARG A 400 -16.62 54.51 -21.22
CA ARG A 400 -17.33 54.07 -20.00
C ARG A 400 -18.15 52.81 -20.25
N ASN A 401 -18.95 52.79 -21.32
CA ASN A 401 -19.78 51.63 -21.69
C ASN A 401 -18.92 50.39 -22.01
N LYS A 402 -17.75 50.58 -22.64
CA LYS A 402 -16.79 49.49 -22.91
C LYS A 402 -16.16 48.95 -21.63
N GLN A 403 -15.82 49.83 -20.67
CA GLN A 403 -15.30 49.44 -19.36
C GLN A 403 -16.37 48.72 -18.52
N GLU A 404 -17.63 49.17 -18.55
CA GLU A 404 -18.77 48.48 -17.92
C GLU A 404 -18.96 47.07 -18.49
N GLN A 405 -18.85 46.90 -19.81
CA GLN A 405 -18.93 45.58 -20.45
C GLN A 405 -17.75 44.68 -20.07
N GLN A 406 -16.52 45.22 -20.02
CA GLN A 406 -15.35 44.46 -19.56
C GLN A 406 -15.47 44.04 -18.09
N TYR A 407 -15.94 44.92 -17.22
CA TYR A 407 -16.21 44.62 -15.82
C TYR A 407 -17.29 43.54 -15.66
N PHE A 408 -18.37 43.62 -16.44
CA PHE A 408 -19.41 42.58 -16.44
C PHE A 408 -18.86 41.21 -16.84
N ASN A 409 -18.05 41.13 -17.90
CA ASN A 409 -17.43 39.89 -18.34
C ASN A 409 -16.52 39.28 -17.25
N VAL A 410 -15.62 40.08 -16.66
CA VAL A 410 -14.76 39.64 -15.54
C VAL A 410 -15.59 39.18 -14.34
N LEU A 411 -16.71 39.83 -14.04
CA LEU A 411 -17.61 39.45 -12.96
C LEU A 411 -18.35 38.14 -13.25
N THR A 412 -18.67 37.83 -14.52
CA THR A 412 -19.18 36.50 -14.92
C THR A 412 -18.10 35.42 -14.86
N GLU A 413 -16.87 35.70 -15.30
CA GLU A 413 -15.73 34.78 -15.21
C GLU A 413 -15.39 34.45 -13.75
N LEU A 414 -15.38 35.43 -12.85
CA LEU A 414 -15.20 35.24 -11.41
C LEU A 414 -16.29 34.39 -10.75
N ARG A 415 -17.54 34.44 -11.25
CA ARG A 415 -18.61 33.55 -10.79
C ARG A 415 -18.35 32.11 -11.26
N GLN A 416 -18.02 31.92 -12.54
CA GLN A 416 -17.75 30.60 -13.08
C GLN A 416 -16.53 29.95 -12.41
N LEU A 417 -15.44 30.68 -12.21
CA LEU A 417 -14.25 30.22 -11.48
C LEU A 417 -14.56 29.87 -10.01
N LYS A 418 -15.53 30.53 -9.37
CA LYS A 418 -15.98 30.19 -8.02
C LYS A 418 -16.76 28.89 -7.99
N ASP A 419 -17.62 28.65 -8.97
CA ASP A 419 -18.42 27.43 -9.08
C ASP A 419 -17.54 26.23 -9.49
N ASP A 420 -16.59 26.43 -10.41
CA ASP A 420 -15.55 25.45 -10.77
C ASP A 420 -14.67 25.11 -9.55
N LYS A 421 -14.28 26.11 -8.75
CA LYS A 421 -13.57 25.89 -7.48
C LYS A 421 -14.39 25.01 -6.53
N ALA A 422 -15.67 25.30 -6.33
CA ALA A 422 -16.53 24.50 -5.45
C ALA A 422 -16.69 23.05 -5.95
N SER A 423 -16.78 22.87 -7.28
CA SER A 423 -16.77 21.55 -7.92
C SER A 423 -15.47 20.78 -7.67
N LEU A 424 -14.31 21.45 -7.80
CA LEU A 424 -13.00 20.87 -7.51
C LEU A 424 -12.81 20.55 -6.02
N GLU A 425 -13.25 21.40 -5.10
CA GLU A 425 -13.23 21.14 -3.66
C GLU A 425 -14.12 19.94 -3.29
N CYS A 426 -15.29 19.80 -3.92
CA CYS A 426 -16.15 18.62 -3.79
C CYS A 426 -15.43 17.35 -4.27
N ARG A 427 -14.84 17.37 -5.48
CA ARG A 427 -14.09 16.25 -6.04
C ARG A 427 -12.87 15.85 -5.19
N LEU A 428 -12.15 16.83 -4.63
CA LEU A 428 -11.00 16.59 -3.77
C LEU A 428 -11.42 15.91 -2.46
N ASN A 429 -12.55 16.31 -1.87
CA ASN A 429 -13.14 15.62 -0.72
C ASN A 429 -13.56 14.18 -1.04
N THR A 430 -14.15 13.92 -2.21
CA THR A 430 -14.49 12.55 -2.65
C THR A 430 -13.24 11.67 -2.78
N LEU A 431 -12.23 12.12 -3.53
CA LEU A 431 -10.93 11.42 -3.65
C LEU A 431 -10.24 11.22 -2.29
N GLY A 432 -10.37 12.19 -1.38
CA GLY A 432 -9.87 12.11 -0.01
C GLY A 432 -10.61 11.09 0.86
N ASN A 433 -11.85 10.72 0.52
CA ASN A 433 -12.61 9.67 1.20
C ASN A 433 -12.38 8.30 0.55
N GLU A 434 -12.29 8.22 -0.77
CA GLU A 434 -11.85 7.02 -1.50
C GLU A 434 -10.49 6.55 -1.00
N ARG A 435 -9.49 7.45 -0.90
CA ARG A 435 -8.16 7.12 -0.36
C ARG A 435 -8.18 6.59 1.09
N LYS A 436 -9.11 7.04 1.94
CA LYS A 436 -9.28 6.49 3.30
C LYS A 436 -9.87 5.09 3.24
N PHE A 437 -10.87 4.86 2.39
CA PHE A 437 -11.50 3.56 2.19
C PHE A 437 -10.52 2.52 1.65
N ASP A 438 -9.67 2.89 0.69
CA ASP A 438 -8.60 2.03 0.18
C ASP A 438 -7.51 1.78 1.23
N SER A 439 -7.19 2.76 2.08
CA SER A 439 -6.29 2.55 3.22
C SER A 439 -6.84 1.51 4.22
N ILE A 440 -8.14 1.58 4.54
CA ILE A 440 -8.82 0.62 5.42
C ILE A 440 -8.86 -0.78 4.78
N LYS A 441 -9.09 -0.88 3.46
CA LYS A 441 -9.01 -2.14 2.72
C LYS A 441 -7.61 -2.73 2.71
N HIS A 442 -6.57 -1.91 2.54
CA HIS A 442 -5.19 -2.38 2.59
C HIS A 442 -4.84 -2.92 3.98
N GLU A 443 -5.26 -2.25 5.06
CA GLU A 443 -5.11 -2.73 6.43
C GLU A 443 -5.89 -4.04 6.67
N GLN A 444 -7.10 -4.19 6.13
CA GLN A 444 -7.87 -5.44 6.19
C GLN A 444 -7.15 -6.59 5.47
N ILE A 445 -6.68 -6.37 4.23
CA ILE A 445 -5.95 -7.36 3.44
C ILE A 445 -4.62 -7.73 4.11
N GLU A 446 -3.90 -6.77 4.69
CA GLU A 446 -2.65 -7.04 5.42
C GLU A 446 -2.89 -7.92 6.67
N ASN A 447 -3.97 -7.65 7.41
CA ASN A 447 -4.40 -8.49 8.53
C ASN A 447 -4.81 -9.92 8.06
N GLU A 448 -5.56 -10.05 6.96
CA GLU A 448 -5.90 -11.35 6.38
C GLU A 448 -4.65 -12.13 5.92
N CYS A 449 -3.71 -11.47 5.25
CA CYS A 449 -2.43 -12.07 4.87
C CYS A 449 -1.61 -12.51 6.09
N MET A 450 -1.62 -11.76 7.19
CA MET A 450 -0.96 -12.13 8.44
C MET A 450 -1.65 -13.32 9.13
N LEU A 451 -2.99 -13.41 9.10
CA LEU A 451 -3.72 -14.57 9.59
C LEU A 451 -3.41 -15.83 8.76
N LEU A 452 -3.50 -15.75 7.42
CA LEU A 452 -3.17 -16.85 6.51
C LEU A 452 -1.71 -17.32 6.67
N LYS A 453 -0.76 -16.38 6.86
CA LYS A 453 0.65 -16.72 7.13
C LYS A 453 0.82 -17.47 8.46
N ASN A 454 0.06 -17.11 9.49
CA ASN A 454 0.05 -17.85 10.75
C ASN A 454 -0.60 -19.24 10.62
N GLU A 455 -1.57 -19.42 9.71
CA GLU A 455 -2.14 -20.74 9.40
C GLU A 455 -1.19 -21.62 8.59
N ILE A 456 -0.47 -21.06 7.62
CA ILE A 456 0.60 -21.77 6.90
C ILE A 456 1.65 -22.30 7.88
N VAL A 457 2.14 -21.46 8.80
CA VAL A 457 3.12 -21.88 9.82
C VAL A 457 2.57 -22.97 10.76
N LYS A 458 1.28 -22.96 11.09
CA LYS A 458 0.64 -24.06 11.85
C LYS A 458 0.59 -25.35 11.02
N ASN A 459 0.24 -25.26 9.74
CA ASN A 459 0.17 -26.43 8.85
C ASN A 459 1.58 -27.03 8.61
N GLU A 460 2.61 -26.20 8.46
CA GLU A 460 4.02 -26.60 8.41
C GLU A 460 4.47 -27.33 9.70
N GLN A 461 3.95 -26.95 10.87
CA GLN A 461 4.20 -27.65 12.13
C GLN A 461 3.43 -28.97 12.26
N ILE A 462 2.24 -29.07 11.67
CA ILE A 462 1.40 -30.28 11.67
C ILE A 462 1.94 -31.34 10.70
N GLN A 463 2.46 -30.94 9.54
CA GLN A 463 2.95 -31.83 8.50
C GLN A 463 3.97 -32.90 8.99
N PRO A 464 5.05 -32.58 9.73
CA PRO A 464 5.98 -33.59 10.26
C PRO A 464 5.40 -34.42 11.42
N ILE A 465 4.27 -34.03 12.01
CA ILE A 465 3.53 -34.86 12.98
C ILE A 465 2.72 -35.93 12.22
N ILE A 466 2.05 -35.55 11.12
CA ILE A 466 1.41 -36.50 10.19
C ILE A 466 2.46 -37.46 9.61
N GLU A 467 3.60 -36.91 9.17
CA GLU A 467 4.89 -37.56 8.86
C GLU A 467 5.17 -38.78 9.76
N LYS A 468 5.34 -38.48 11.04
CA LYS A 468 5.70 -39.46 12.08
C LYS A 468 4.56 -40.44 12.38
N LEU A 469 3.31 -40.00 12.37
CA LEU A 469 2.16 -40.88 12.61
C LEU A 469 1.96 -41.89 11.48
N GLN A 470 2.18 -41.50 10.22
CA GLN A 470 2.15 -42.40 9.06
C GLN A 470 3.27 -43.45 9.17
N ASN A 471 4.51 -43.03 9.41
CA ASN A 471 5.64 -43.95 9.60
C ASN A 471 5.43 -44.94 10.77
N LEU A 472 4.82 -44.49 11.88
CA LEU A 472 4.46 -45.37 13.01
C LEU A 472 3.31 -46.34 12.67
N ALA A 473 2.32 -45.90 11.89
CA ALA A 473 1.23 -46.75 11.41
C ALA A 473 1.74 -47.82 10.43
N GLU A 474 2.65 -47.48 9.53
CA GLU A 474 3.28 -48.44 8.62
C GLU A 474 4.18 -49.43 9.35
N TYR A 475 5.04 -48.96 10.27
CA TYR A 475 5.86 -49.84 11.11
C TYR A 475 5.03 -50.81 11.94
N THR A 476 3.92 -50.37 12.54
CA THR A 476 3.04 -51.25 13.34
C THR A 476 2.23 -52.22 12.47
N LYS A 477 1.79 -51.80 11.28
CA LYS A 477 1.17 -52.66 10.25
C LYS A 477 2.14 -53.74 9.75
N GLU A 478 3.38 -53.38 9.47
CA GLU A 478 4.39 -54.32 8.98
C GLU A 478 4.87 -55.28 10.08
N LYS A 479 5.06 -54.79 11.32
CA LYS A 479 5.36 -55.62 12.48
C LYS A 479 4.24 -56.63 12.77
N THR A 480 2.97 -56.21 12.74
CA THR A 480 1.84 -57.14 12.93
C THR A 480 1.72 -58.14 11.79
N LYS A 481 1.88 -57.71 10.52
CA LYS A 481 1.97 -58.62 9.36
C LYS A 481 3.09 -59.65 9.53
N ALA A 482 4.27 -59.25 9.98
CA ALA A 482 5.40 -60.16 10.22
C ALA A 482 5.10 -61.16 11.35
N MET A 483 4.47 -60.73 12.45
CA MET A 483 4.05 -61.62 13.54
C MET A 483 2.98 -62.63 13.08
N PHE A 484 2.00 -62.21 12.28
CA PHE A 484 1.02 -63.14 11.69
C PHE A 484 1.67 -64.09 10.67
N GLN A 485 2.59 -63.62 9.83
CA GLN A 485 3.30 -64.48 8.88
C GLN A 485 4.15 -65.53 9.59
N ALA A 486 4.88 -65.16 10.65
CA ALA A 486 5.60 -66.11 11.49
C ALA A 486 4.64 -67.17 12.07
N LYS A 487 3.49 -66.75 12.60
CA LYS A 487 2.52 -67.70 13.18
C LYS A 487 1.84 -68.59 12.13
N ILE A 488 1.66 -68.10 10.89
CA ILE A 488 1.21 -68.92 9.75
C ILE A 488 2.29 -69.97 9.44
N ASN A 489 3.56 -69.57 9.31
CA ASN A 489 4.65 -70.50 9.02
C ASN A 489 4.78 -71.60 10.10
N ASP A 490 4.66 -71.25 11.39
CA ASP A 490 4.64 -72.22 12.50
C ASP A 490 3.51 -73.24 12.35
N LEU A 491 2.30 -72.78 12.00
CA LEU A 491 1.12 -73.63 11.84
C LEU A 491 1.19 -74.49 10.57
N THR A 492 1.80 -73.98 9.50
CA THR A 492 2.12 -74.78 8.31
C THR A 492 3.09 -75.89 8.66
N ALA A 493 4.20 -75.59 9.34
CA ALA A 493 5.17 -76.61 9.76
C ALA A 493 4.55 -77.67 10.69
N GLN A 494 3.66 -77.28 11.61
CA GLN A 494 2.91 -78.22 12.46
C GLN A 494 1.93 -79.09 11.66
N ASN A 495 1.25 -78.53 10.65
CA ASN A 495 0.42 -79.33 9.75
C ASN A 495 1.25 -80.28 8.89
N ASP A 496 2.42 -79.86 8.38
CA ASP A 496 3.31 -80.70 7.59
C ASP A 496 3.87 -81.87 8.42
N GLU A 497 4.22 -81.63 9.70
CA GLU A 497 4.60 -82.69 10.65
C GLU A 497 3.45 -83.67 10.90
N LEU A 498 2.23 -83.17 11.12
CA LEU A 498 1.03 -84.00 11.30
C LEU A 498 0.71 -84.82 10.05
N CYS A 499 0.81 -84.24 8.85
CA CYS A 499 0.63 -84.95 7.58
C CYS A 499 1.67 -86.06 7.40
N GLN A 500 2.96 -85.78 7.62
CA GLN A 500 4.01 -86.80 7.57
C GLN A 500 3.77 -87.93 8.59
N ARG A 501 3.23 -87.61 9.77
CA ARG A 501 2.90 -88.59 10.81
C ARG A 501 1.66 -89.42 10.45
N ILE A 502 0.67 -88.84 9.77
CA ILE A 502 -0.47 -89.59 9.20
C ILE A 502 0.05 -90.54 8.12
N GLU A 503 0.87 -90.08 7.17
CA GLU A 503 1.47 -90.96 6.15
C GLU A 503 2.30 -92.10 6.76
N GLN A 504 3.00 -91.86 7.88
CA GLN A 504 3.72 -92.91 8.62
C GLN A 504 2.74 -93.95 9.17
N TYR A 505 1.67 -93.53 9.85
CA TYR A 505 0.64 -94.46 10.34
C TYR A 505 -0.09 -95.21 9.22
N GLU A 506 -0.30 -94.58 8.06
CA GLU A 506 -0.89 -95.25 6.89
C GLU A 506 0.07 -96.32 6.30
N ARG A 507 1.37 -96.03 6.20
CA ARG A 507 2.39 -97.01 5.79
C ARG A 507 2.52 -98.16 6.79
N GLU A 508 2.50 -97.87 8.09
CA GLU A 508 2.49 -98.89 9.15
C GLU A 508 1.22 -99.74 9.08
N LYS A 509 0.05 -99.13 8.86
CA LYS A 509 -1.22 -99.84 8.66
C LYS A 509 -1.16 -100.75 7.43
N GLU A 510 -0.71 -100.27 6.28
CA GLU A 510 -0.53 -101.09 5.08
C GLU A 510 0.42 -102.28 5.31
N LEU A 511 1.55 -102.06 6.00
CA LEU A 511 2.51 -103.11 6.31
C LEU A 511 1.89 -104.18 7.22
N ASN A 512 1.12 -103.75 8.22
CA ASN A 512 0.37 -104.66 9.10
C ASN A 512 -0.73 -105.41 8.32
N GLU A 513 -1.53 -104.73 7.49
CA GLU A 513 -2.56 -105.37 6.64
C GLU A 513 -1.96 -106.42 5.69
N ARG A 514 -0.83 -106.12 5.05
CA ARG A 514 -0.09 -107.12 4.23
C ARG A 514 0.40 -108.30 5.07
N THR A 515 0.90 -108.05 6.29
CA THR A 515 1.37 -109.10 7.20
C THR A 515 0.22 -109.99 7.70
N TYR A 516 -0.93 -109.40 8.02
CA TYR A 516 -2.15 -110.15 8.35
C TYR A 516 -2.68 -110.94 7.15
N GLN A 517 -2.62 -110.38 5.94
CA GLN A 517 -3.02 -111.09 4.71
C GLN A 517 -2.12 -112.31 4.46
N SER A 518 -0.80 -112.16 4.47
CA SER A 518 0.11 -113.31 4.30
C SER A 518 -0.12 -114.39 5.35
N ARG A 519 -0.44 -114.02 6.59
CA ARG A 519 -0.79 -114.98 7.65
C ARG A 519 -2.17 -115.63 7.45
N LEU A 520 -3.13 -114.92 6.87
CA LEU A 520 -4.41 -115.50 6.43
C LEU A 520 -4.21 -116.47 5.26
N ASP A 521 -3.31 -116.17 4.34
CA ASP A 521 -2.95 -117.03 3.21
C ASP A 521 -2.26 -118.30 3.70
N GLU A 522 -1.29 -118.21 4.63
CA GLU A 522 -0.69 -119.35 5.33
C GLU A 522 -1.74 -120.22 6.04
N ILE A 523 -2.65 -119.62 6.83
CA ILE A 523 -3.72 -120.35 7.53
C ILE A 523 -4.67 -121.02 6.51
N THR A 524 -4.94 -120.35 5.39
CA THR A 524 -5.79 -120.89 4.32
C THR A 524 -5.13 -122.06 3.60
N GLN A 525 -3.82 -121.98 3.33
CA GLN A 525 -3.03 -123.08 2.76
C GLN A 525 -2.99 -124.28 3.72
N ASN A 526 -2.70 -124.05 5.01
CA ASN A 526 -2.74 -125.10 6.03
C ASN A 526 -4.13 -125.75 6.13
N LEU A 527 -5.21 -124.98 6.06
CA LEU A 527 -6.59 -125.48 6.05
C LEU A 527 -6.93 -126.27 4.77
N GLN A 528 -6.37 -125.91 3.61
CA GLN A 528 -6.49 -126.70 2.38
C GLN A 528 -5.73 -128.03 2.49
N GLN A 529 -4.54 -128.02 3.09
CA GLN A 529 -3.75 -129.22 3.31
C GLN A 529 -4.39 -130.16 4.34
N GLU A 530 -4.98 -129.63 5.41
CA GLU A 530 -5.80 -130.43 6.34
C GLU A 530 -7.08 -130.98 5.69
N LYS A 531 -7.71 -130.25 4.77
CA LYS A 531 -8.82 -130.80 3.97
C LYS A 531 -8.36 -131.96 3.09
N LEU A 532 -7.17 -131.87 2.47
CA LEU A 532 -6.56 -132.97 1.73
C LEU A 532 -6.28 -134.18 2.63
N ASN A 533 -5.62 -133.98 3.78
CA ASN A 533 -5.39 -135.00 4.80
C ASN A 533 -6.70 -135.69 5.22
N HIS A 534 -7.75 -134.91 5.52
CA HIS A 534 -9.07 -135.44 5.83
C HIS A 534 -9.72 -136.21 4.67
N THR A 535 -9.54 -135.81 3.41
CA THR A 535 -10.03 -136.61 2.27
C THR A 535 -9.27 -137.91 2.10
N GLU A 536 -7.96 -137.95 2.31
CA GLU A 536 -7.19 -139.20 2.33
C GLU A 536 -7.58 -140.13 3.48
N ILE A 537 -7.77 -139.60 4.68
CA ILE A 537 -8.22 -140.40 5.84
C ILE A 537 -9.63 -140.95 5.55
N ARG A 538 -10.50 -140.16 4.91
CA ARG A 538 -11.85 -140.59 4.54
C ARG A 538 -11.86 -141.66 3.45
N THR A 539 -11.00 -141.60 2.44
CA THR A 539 -10.90 -142.67 1.43
C THR A 539 -10.31 -143.95 2.04
N LYS A 540 -9.27 -143.85 2.87
CA LYS A 540 -8.72 -144.98 3.66
C LYS A 540 -9.83 -145.65 4.49
N PHE A 541 -10.58 -144.86 5.27
CA PHE A 541 -11.73 -145.34 6.07
C PHE A 541 -12.83 -146.02 5.23
N ILE A 542 -13.16 -145.51 4.04
CA ILE A 542 -14.12 -146.16 3.13
C ILE A 542 -13.59 -147.54 2.70
N THR A 543 -12.32 -147.65 2.28
CA THR A 543 -11.75 -148.95 1.88
C THR A 543 -11.62 -149.95 3.02
N GLU A 544 -11.49 -149.50 4.28
CA GLU A 544 -11.54 -150.38 5.45
C GLU A 544 -12.97 -150.79 5.82
N LYS A 545 -13.95 -149.89 5.69
CA LYS A 545 -15.37 -150.21 5.85
C LYS A 545 -15.84 -151.24 4.82
N GLU A 546 -15.41 -151.14 3.57
CA GLU A 546 -15.72 -152.12 2.52
C GLU A 546 -15.13 -153.51 2.82
N LYS A 547 -13.91 -153.59 3.37
CA LYS A 547 -13.32 -154.84 3.87
C LYS A 547 -14.10 -155.41 5.06
N ALA A 548 -14.51 -154.57 6.01
CA ALA A 548 -15.33 -154.99 7.14
C ALA A 548 -16.70 -155.54 6.70
N GLU A 549 -17.34 -154.91 5.70
CA GLU A 549 -18.58 -155.42 5.11
C GLU A 549 -18.41 -156.74 4.35
N GLN A 550 -17.25 -156.99 3.72
CA GLN A 550 -16.94 -158.30 3.13
C GLN A 550 -16.80 -159.38 4.21
N LEU A 551 -16.09 -159.11 5.30
CA LEU A 551 -15.95 -160.02 6.44
C LEU A 551 -17.30 -160.31 7.12
N GLN A 552 -18.16 -159.30 7.25
CA GLN A 552 -19.51 -159.47 7.80
C GLN A 552 -20.38 -160.40 6.95
N ARG A 553 -20.27 -160.36 5.61
CA ARG A 553 -20.99 -161.30 4.73
C ARG A 553 -20.50 -162.74 4.90
N GLN A 554 -19.20 -162.94 5.09
CA GLN A 554 -18.62 -164.27 5.33
C GLN A 554 -19.09 -164.90 6.66
N LEU A 555 -19.31 -164.10 7.70
CA LEU A 555 -19.89 -164.57 8.97
C LEU A 555 -21.34 -165.08 8.79
N ASN A 556 -22.19 -164.32 8.09
CA ASN A 556 -23.60 -164.68 7.89
C ASN A 556 -23.77 -166.00 7.07
N GLU A 557 -22.83 -166.33 6.18
CA GLU A 557 -22.80 -167.62 5.46
C GLU A 557 -22.36 -168.83 6.33
N ILE A 558 -21.86 -168.59 7.54
CA ILE A 558 -21.47 -169.64 8.50
C ILE A 558 -22.62 -169.91 9.47
N GLU A 559 -23.29 -168.86 9.99
CA GLU A 559 -24.45 -169.01 10.90
C GLU A 559 -25.60 -169.79 10.25
N THR A 560 -25.87 -169.54 8.97
CA THR A 560 -26.92 -170.23 8.20
C THR A 560 -26.67 -171.73 8.01
N LYS A 561 -25.42 -172.21 8.20
CA LYS A 561 -25.05 -173.63 8.16
C LYS A 561 -25.10 -174.32 9.53
N LEU A 562 -25.26 -173.54 10.62
CA LEU A 562 -25.31 -174.08 11.99
C LEU A 562 -26.75 -174.44 12.41
N ASN A 563 -27.73 -173.61 12.04
CA ASN A 563 -29.13 -173.72 12.48
C ASN A 563 -29.94 -174.89 11.89
N THR A 564 -29.40 -175.63 10.90
CA THR A 564 -30.07 -176.81 10.34
C THR A 564 -29.76 -178.11 11.09
N ASN A 565 -28.79 -178.10 12.02
CA ASN A 565 -28.24 -179.32 12.63
C ASN A 565 -28.63 -179.50 14.12
N THR A 566 -29.51 -178.63 14.64
CA THR A 566 -29.89 -178.58 16.07
C THR A 566 -31.24 -179.21 16.39
N ASN A 567 -32.16 -179.29 15.42
CA ASN A 567 -33.56 -179.70 15.64
C ASN A 567 -33.82 -181.22 15.51
N GLN A 568 -32.85 -182.07 15.82
CA GLN A 568 -33.01 -183.54 15.89
C GLN A 568 -32.58 -184.14 17.25
N LYS A 569 -32.47 -183.31 18.30
CA LYS A 569 -31.83 -183.71 19.57
C LYS A 569 -32.59 -183.34 20.86
N THR A 570 -33.89 -183.11 20.80
CA THR A 570 -34.69 -182.63 21.95
C THR A 570 -35.96 -183.46 22.22
N ASP A 571 -35.87 -184.78 22.07
CA ASP A 571 -36.97 -185.75 22.29
C ASP A 571 -36.68 -186.78 23.40
N PHE A 572 -35.57 -186.63 24.14
CA PHE A 572 -35.08 -187.63 25.10
C PHE A 572 -34.78 -187.12 26.53
N GLU A 573 -34.86 -185.81 26.79
CA GLU A 573 -34.45 -185.22 28.08
C GLU A 573 -35.64 -184.92 29.04
N GLN A 574 -36.77 -185.63 28.87
CA GLN A 574 -37.97 -185.47 29.72
C GLN A 574 -38.41 -186.74 30.49
N GLN A 575 -37.51 -187.73 30.65
CA GLN A 575 -37.77 -188.95 31.44
C GLN A 575 -36.87 -189.14 32.69
N LEU A 576 -36.04 -188.14 33.06
CA LEU A 576 -35.09 -188.27 34.19
C LEU A 576 -35.50 -187.57 35.50
N GLY A 577 -36.62 -186.82 35.50
CA GLY A 577 -36.91 -185.83 36.56
C GLY A 577 -37.53 -186.37 37.87
N ASP A 578 -38.13 -187.56 37.88
CA ASP A 578 -38.90 -188.03 39.05
C ASP A 578 -38.14 -188.93 40.03
N TYR A 579 -36.96 -189.44 39.67
CA TYR A 579 -36.12 -190.23 40.59
C TYR A 579 -35.30 -189.38 41.58
N GLU A 580 -35.12 -188.08 41.36
CA GLU A 580 -34.33 -187.22 42.26
C GLU A 580 -35.08 -186.76 43.53
N LYS A 581 -36.40 -186.95 43.60
CA LYS A 581 -37.21 -186.48 44.74
C LYS A 581 -37.12 -187.38 45.98
N GLU A 582 -36.93 -188.69 45.82
CA GLU A 582 -36.72 -189.60 46.96
C GLU A 582 -35.31 -189.48 47.57
N LEU A 583 -34.30 -189.23 46.74
CA LEU A 583 -32.88 -189.20 47.16
C LEU A 583 -32.58 -188.06 48.17
N LYS A 584 -33.41 -187.00 48.22
CA LYS A 584 -33.33 -185.94 49.23
C LYS A 584 -33.89 -186.31 50.60
N MET A 585 -34.76 -187.32 50.71
CA MET A 585 -35.37 -187.68 52.01
C MET A 585 -34.44 -188.50 52.92
N LEU A 586 -33.51 -189.26 52.32
CA LEU A 586 -32.54 -190.08 53.08
C LEU A 586 -31.41 -189.27 53.72
N LYS A 587 -31.01 -188.13 53.13
CA LYS A 587 -29.92 -187.30 53.68
C LYS A 587 -30.26 -186.64 55.02
N VAL A 588 -31.52 -186.23 55.20
CA VAL A 588 -32.03 -185.55 56.42
C VAL A 588 -31.90 -186.42 57.68
N LYS A 589 -31.73 -187.74 57.56
CA LYS A 589 -31.54 -188.65 58.70
C LYS A 589 -30.07 -188.95 59.06
N LEU A 590 -29.09 -188.54 58.24
CA LEU A 590 -27.69 -188.83 58.51
C LEU A 590 -27.03 -187.74 59.38
N ASP A 591 -27.32 -186.47 59.09
CA ASP A 591 -26.73 -185.32 59.80
C ASP A 591 -27.26 -185.16 61.23
N ALA A 592 -28.34 -185.86 61.59
CA ALA A 592 -28.84 -185.94 62.96
C ALA A 592 -27.98 -186.80 63.89
N ALA A 593 -27.20 -187.76 63.36
CA ALA A 593 -26.43 -188.72 64.17
C ALA A 593 -25.00 -188.24 64.49
N ASN A 594 -24.33 -187.55 63.57
CA ASN A 594 -22.94 -187.10 63.80
C ASN A 594 -22.82 -185.95 64.81
N ASN A 595 -23.89 -185.16 64.99
CA ASN A 595 -23.89 -184.03 65.94
C ASN A 595 -23.94 -184.46 67.43
N GLU A 596 -24.18 -185.74 67.75
CA GLU A 596 -24.20 -186.22 69.15
C GLU A 596 -22.86 -186.85 69.59
N LEU A 597 -21.95 -187.17 68.66
CA LEU A 597 -20.68 -187.84 68.97
C LEU A 597 -19.57 -186.87 69.38
N GLU A 598 -19.39 -185.76 68.66
CA GLU A 598 -18.28 -184.83 68.90
C GLU A 598 -18.54 -183.75 69.96
N LEU A 599 -19.74 -183.72 70.55
CA LEU A 599 -20.03 -182.96 71.78
C LEU A 599 -19.35 -183.56 73.04
N LYS A 600 -18.63 -184.70 72.92
CA LYS A 600 -18.08 -185.46 74.05
C LYS A 600 -16.56 -185.67 74.06
N GLN A 601 -15.82 -185.30 73.02
CA GLN A 601 -14.35 -185.47 72.99
C GLN A 601 -13.53 -184.18 72.86
N THR A 602 -14.16 -183.04 72.61
CA THR A 602 -13.58 -181.69 72.87
C THR A 602 -13.69 -181.24 74.34
N LEU A 603 -14.16 -182.13 75.23
CA LEU A 603 -14.46 -181.84 76.64
C LEU A 603 -13.57 -182.59 77.66
N ILE A 604 -12.48 -183.22 77.22
CA ILE A 604 -11.55 -183.94 78.11
C ILE A 604 -10.10 -183.43 78.01
N GLN A 605 -9.48 -183.44 76.82
CA GLN A 605 -8.04 -183.17 76.70
C GLN A 605 -7.67 -181.87 75.96
N SER A 606 -8.44 -180.81 76.24
CA SER A 606 -8.01 -179.41 76.12
C SER A 606 -7.42 -178.85 77.43
N GLY A 607 -7.43 -179.62 78.53
CA GLY A 607 -6.25 -179.68 79.38
C GLY A 607 -5.18 -180.47 78.62
N ILE A 608 -3.93 -180.05 78.51
CA ILE A 608 -3.08 -179.65 79.65
C ILE A 608 -2.15 -178.46 79.33
N ASP A 609 -2.08 -178.02 78.07
CA ASP A 609 -1.07 -177.03 77.63
C ASP A 609 -1.31 -175.60 78.15
N ASN A 610 -2.47 -175.34 78.77
CA ASN A 610 -2.74 -174.11 79.53
C ASN A 610 -2.26 -174.19 81.01
N ALA A 611 -1.55 -175.25 81.42
CA ALA A 611 -0.90 -175.36 82.72
C ALA A 611 0.60 -175.02 82.68
N ASN A 612 1.32 -175.46 81.63
CA ASN A 612 2.79 -175.49 81.63
C ASN A 612 3.49 -174.38 80.82
N GLN A 613 2.78 -173.30 80.47
CA GLN A 613 3.40 -171.97 80.39
C GLN A 613 3.57 -171.29 81.76
N LEU A 614 3.32 -172.00 82.88
CA LEU A 614 3.51 -171.47 84.24
C LEU A 614 4.53 -172.24 85.10
N ASN A 615 5.26 -173.22 84.56
CA ASN A 615 6.43 -173.82 85.24
C ASN A 615 7.79 -173.68 84.53
N VAL A 616 7.87 -172.70 83.62
CA VAL A 616 9.15 -172.05 83.25
C VAL A 616 9.74 -171.25 84.44
N ASN A 617 9.04 -171.22 85.58
CA ASN A 617 9.50 -170.67 86.85
C ASN A 617 10.38 -171.65 87.67
N GLU A 618 10.21 -172.97 87.55
CA GLU A 618 11.03 -173.94 88.32
C GLU A 618 12.49 -173.98 87.85
N GLN A 619 12.73 -174.03 86.54
CA GLN A 619 14.10 -174.17 85.99
C GLN A 619 14.81 -172.82 85.70
N LYS A 620 14.45 -171.76 86.43
CA LYS A 620 15.22 -170.50 86.50
C LYS A 620 15.77 -170.18 87.89
N ALA A 621 15.38 -170.95 88.90
CA ALA A 621 15.92 -170.86 90.27
C ALA A 621 16.70 -172.12 90.69
N ILE A 622 16.84 -173.14 89.83
CA ILE A 622 17.82 -174.21 90.05
C ILE A 622 19.25 -173.75 89.67
N ASP A 623 19.40 -172.66 88.90
CA ASP A 623 20.67 -171.91 88.81
C ASP A 623 21.03 -171.18 90.13
N GLU A 624 20.06 -171.04 91.06
CA GLU A 624 20.29 -170.55 92.43
C GLU A 624 20.92 -171.65 93.32
N LEU A 625 20.71 -172.93 92.96
CA LEU A 625 21.17 -174.13 93.67
C LEU A 625 22.70 -174.30 93.61
N GLU A 626 23.38 -173.78 92.58
CA GLU A 626 24.87 -173.80 92.53
C GLU A 626 25.55 -172.51 93.00
N LYS A 627 24.81 -171.44 93.31
CA LYS A 627 25.39 -170.21 93.89
C LYS A 627 25.51 -170.30 95.42
N VAL A 628 24.51 -170.86 96.10
CA VAL A 628 24.54 -171.13 97.56
C VAL A 628 25.38 -172.38 97.91
N LYS A 629 25.80 -173.14 96.90
CA LYS A 629 26.88 -174.15 97.02
C LYS A 629 28.22 -173.55 97.50
N GLN A 630 28.35 -172.21 97.51
CA GLN A 630 29.45 -171.47 98.16
C GLN A 630 29.23 -171.20 99.67
N GLU A 631 27.99 -171.17 100.19
CA GLU A 631 27.76 -171.10 101.66
C GLU A 631 28.22 -172.38 102.36
N PHE A 632 28.16 -173.51 101.64
CA PHE A 632 28.69 -174.82 102.05
C PHE A 632 30.20 -174.76 102.38
N ALA A 633 30.92 -173.71 101.96
CA ALA A 633 32.35 -173.49 102.21
C ALA A 633 32.67 -172.46 103.32
N GLN A 634 31.67 -171.82 103.94
CA GLN A 634 31.91 -170.88 105.06
C GLN A 634 31.26 -171.27 106.38
N LYS A 635 30.03 -171.82 106.39
CA LYS A 635 29.46 -172.39 107.63
C LYS A 635 30.16 -173.68 108.09
N SER A 636 30.97 -174.29 107.22
CA SER A 636 31.89 -175.38 107.59
C SER A 636 33.12 -174.93 108.40
N ASN A 637 33.33 -173.63 108.61
CA ASN A 637 34.38 -173.09 109.51
C ASN A 637 33.79 -172.34 110.71
N ASN A 638 32.45 -172.29 110.83
CA ASN A 638 31.75 -171.73 111.97
C ASN A 638 31.23 -172.88 112.84
N TYR A 639 32.15 -173.41 113.65
CA TYR A 639 31.89 -173.84 115.02
C TYR A 639 31.04 -175.12 115.19
N GLU A 640 31.60 -176.27 115.58
CA GLU A 640 32.89 -176.58 116.24
C GLU A 640 33.07 -175.98 117.66
N ASP A 641 32.65 -174.74 117.97
CA ASP A 641 32.67 -174.20 119.36
C ASP A 641 31.57 -174.76 120.26
N GLU A 642 30.37 -175.07 119.74
CA GLU A 642 29.24 -175.51 120.59
C GLU A 642 29.09 -177.05 120.71
N ILE A 643 30.02 -177.81 120.11
CA ILE A 643 30.38 -179.15 120.58
C ILE A 643 31.50 -179.07 121.64
N GLU A 644 32.24 -177.96 121.71
CA GLU A 644 33.18 -177.62 122.80
C GLU A 644 32.50 -176.95 124.02
N GLN A 645 31.17 -176.79 124.02
CA GLN A 645 30.36 -176.71 125.25
C GLN A 645 29.59 -178.01 125.48
N LEU A 646 30.27 -179.03 126.03
CA LEU A 646 30.32 -179.30 127.49
C LEU A 646 28.95 -179.72 128.05
N LYS A 647 28.73 -180.99 128.47
CA LYS A 647 29.68 -182.02 128.96
C LYS A 647 30.43 -181.64 130.26
N GLN A 648 30.11 -180.50 130.87
CA GLN A 648 30.45 -180.11 132.24
C GLN A 648 29.29 -179.25 132.84
N GLY A 649 28.14 -179.78 133.22
CA GLY A 649 27.67 -181.18 133.29
C GLY A 649 26.56 -181.33 134.34
N LYS A 650 26.12 -182.58 134.58
CA LYS A 650 24.99 -183.03 135.43
C LYS A 650 23.59 -182.78 134.87
#